data_AF-A0A0P1MVT8-F1
#
_entry.id   AF-A0A0P1MVT8-F1
#
_cell.length_a   1.000
_cell.length_b   1.000
_cell.length_c   1.000
_cell.angle_alpha   90.00
_cell.angle_beta   90.00
_cell.angle_gamma   90.00
#
_symmetry.space_group_name_H-M   'P 1'
#
loop_
_entity.id
_entity.type
_entity.pdbx_description
1 polymer ?
#
loop_
_entity_poly.entity_id
_entity_poly.type
_entity_poly.pdbx_seq_one_letter_code
_entity_poly.pdbx_strand_id
1 'polypeptide(L)'
;MKIKCVIFDLDGTIAQTNELIFETFNYIAKKYTGKIFTPEEITTQFFGPPEEGGIRKLLELSEDENVKKNFDEFVKVAVEEFYEYYRSNHHKARVYEGIKDLLSFLKSKGLKLAIFTGKGKITTSITLEKLGLTDFFDIIITGDDVKFHKPSGEGIKKILDELALTPDEAILVGDAVSDVKAGKEAGVKVISALWDSYGKEKVISLKPDFVVYSVSELRKLLEKFISGVEKSGVILKILVLFFAFVNFLSAQDKVEIKGLRVYSYEDEIYPPIIVRFDTLWNGEPNTANDYIVIEFDVKYKTVPDLGIRFYHCDRNWRRTENIFVQSFFHSKTLYLNYTVAEKGIKGYNFHFKNIFPDPDGIVQFPYSGNYIFEIYDRNADTIVYASGRFIVVDKLTDVNARLSKVLLGEKADFKNYVNQIDIEVSIPDSLNWYYITTVDIYENWKIYYPYRVDFNERKKFTYVSGFPSETRIFKIWNIYPLNEYRQIDIRSEKIYPNGYPVIPVGGVDKVRKFWQGEQDMNGGCKIVDEGMYSDYLEVNFRLEVDKETEQKIKGDIFIVGCFNNWKPSVEDVLKYDPLRNYYFVKKWLKRGIYDYQYVVGYYDASKDDVIVIDWFELEGNDWQTKNAYYIVVYYRDVQFGGFDRIVGFAKIEG
;
A
#
# COMPACT_ATOMS: atom_id res chain seq x y z
N MET A 1 21.96 -7.30 -17.95
CA MET A 1 22.14 -5.98 -18.59
C MET A 1 23.22 -5.26 -17.80
N LYS A 2 24.24 -4.71 -18.47
CA LYS A 2 25.33 -3.97 -17.83
C LYS A 2 25.21 -2.52 -18.27
N ILE A 3 24.65 -1.67 -17.42
CA ILE A 3 24.50 -0.24 -17.73
C ILE A 3 25.85 0.47 -17.62
N LYS A 4 26.10 1.41 -18.52
CA LYS A 4 27.27 2.29 -18.55
C LYS A 4 26.90 3.76 -18.30
N CYS A 5 25.65 4.14 -18.52
CA CYS A 5 25.15 5.50 -18.31
C CYS A 5 23.83 5.52 -17.53
N VAL A 6 23.67 6.51 -16.65
CA VAL A 6 22.39 6.85 -16.04
C VAL A 6 22.03 8.28 -16.43
N ILE A 7 20.88 8.44 -17.08
CA ILE A 7 20.33 9.71 -17.51
C ILE A 7 19.28 10.13 -16.50
N PHE A 8 19.40 11.32 -15.92
CA PHE A 8 18.47 11.84 -14.94
C PHE A 8 17.65 12.99 -15.51
N ASP A 9 16.36 13.02 -15.20
CA ASP A 9 15.63 14.28 -15.17
C ASP A 9 16.09 15.15 -13.97
N LEU A 10 15.83 16.45 -14.05
CA LEU A 10 16.24 17.42 -13.04
C LEU A 10 15.16 17.67 -11.98
N ASP A 11 14.03 18.23 -12.40
CA ASP A 11 13.03 18.85 -11.55
C ASP A 11 11.99 17.81 -11.11
N GLY A 12 11.87 17.54 -9.82
CA GLY A 12 11.03 16.45 -9.31
C GLY A 12 11.79 15.12 -9.19
N THR A 13 12.90 14.97 -9.90
CA THR A 13 13.77 13.78 -9.83
C THR A 13 14.98 13.98 -8.94
N ILE A 14 16.02 14.73 -9.34
CA ILE A 14 17.22 14.94 -8.48
C ILE A 14 17.12 16.19 -7.60
N ALA A 15 16.28 17.15 -7.96
CA ALA A 15 16.08 18.40 -7.23
C ALA A 15 14.59 18.69 -6.95
N GLN A 16 14.29 19.14 -5.74
CA GLN A 16 13.00 19.69 -5.32
C GLN A 16 12.94 21.17 -5.76
N THR A 17 12.48 21.40 -6.97
CA THR A 17 12.44 22.74 -7.61
C THR A 17 11.04 23.16 -8.04
N ASN A 18 10.05 22.26 -7.97
CA ASN A 18 8.71 22.47 -8.50
C ASN A 18 8.01 23.70 -7.86
N GLU A 19 8.05 23.83 -6.53
CA GLU A 19 7.49 25.01 -5.85
C GLU A 19 8.12 26.32 -6.32
N LEU A 20 9.45 26.37 -6.42
CA LEU A 20 10.17 27.55 -6.91
C LEU A 20 9.80 27.88 -8.37
N ILE A 21 9.63 26.85 -9.22
CA ILE A 21 9.22 27.04 -10.62
C ILE A 21 7.82 27.67 -10.67
N PHE A 22 6.85 27.12 -9.92
CA PHE A 22 5.48 27.65 -9.90
C PHE A 22 5.44 29.07 -9.34
N GLU A 23 6.20 29.37 -8.29
CA GLU A 23 6.31 30.72 -7.75
C GLU A 23 6.91 31.71 -8.75
N THR A 24 7.95 31.30 -9.49
CA THR A 24 8.62 32.18 -10.47
C THR A 24 7.70 32.48 -11.65
N PHE A 25 6.95 31.47 -12.15
CA PHE A 25 5.91 31.69 -13.15
C PHE A 25 4.82 32.63 -12.63
N ASN A 26 4.37 32.45 -11.38
CA ASN A 26 3.36 33.32 -10.79
C ASN A 26 3.85 34.74 -10.53
N TYR A 27 5.14 34.94 -10.26
CA TYR A 27 5.76 36.26 -10.16
C TYR A 27 5.62 37.03 -11.49
N ILE A 28 5.97 36.39 -12.61
CA ILE A 28 5.82 36.98 -13.95
C ILE A 28 4.34 37.12 -14.33
N ALA A 29 3.51 36.10 -14.08
CA ALA A 29 2.06 36.14 -14.33
C ALA A 29 1.40 37.34 -13.67
N LYS A 30 1.64 37.52 -12.37
CA LYS A 30 1.05 38.60 -11.60
C LYS A 30 1.47 39.97 -12.13
N LYS A 31 2.74 40.12 -12.54
CA LYS A 31 3.28 41.37 -13.06
C LYS A 31 2.71 41.76 -14.42
N TYR A 32 2.63 40.81 -15.35
CA TYR A 32 2.29 41.12 -16.76
C TYR A 32 0.83 40.85 -17.13
N THR A 33 0.11 40.06 -16.34
CA THR A 33 -1.30 39.69 -16.62
C THR A 33 -2.25 40.00 -15.46
N GLY A 34 -1.72 40.31 -14.27
CA GLY A 34 -2.52 40.47 -13.05
C GLY A 34 -3.09 39.17 -12.48
N LYS A 35 -2.84 38.02 -13.12
CA LYS A 35 -3.39 36.71 -12.75
C LYS A 35 -2.39 35.90 -11.93
N ILE A 36 -2.93 34.96 -11.15
CA ILE A 36 -2.19 33.92 -10.45
C ILE A 36 -2.77 32.59 -10.91
N PHE A 37 -1.90 31.67 -11.30
CA PHE A 37 -2.24 30.36 -11.80
C PHE A 37 -1.92 29.29 -10.77
N THR A 38 -2.74 28.26 -10.72
CA THR A 38 -2.46 27.05 -9.95
C THR A 38 -1.31 26.25 -10.59
N PRO A 39 -0.62 25.38 -9.83
CA PRO A 39 0.39 24.49 -10.39
C PRO A 39 -0.09 23.66 -11.60
N GLU A 40 -1.34 23.20 -11.58
CA GLU A 40 -1.94 22.43 -12.67
C GLU A 40 -2.12 23.28 -13.95
N GLU A 41 -2.58 24.53 -13.81
CA GLU A 41 -2.71 25.46 -14.93
C GLU A 41 -1.35 25.81 -15.53
N ILE A 42 -0.34 26.09 -14.68
CA ILE A 42 1.02 26.37 -15.14
C ILE A 42 1.59 25.18 -15.93
N THR A 43 1.44 23.98 -15.39
CA THR A 43 1.92 22.74 -16.02
C THR A 43 1.19 22.44 -17.32
N THR A 44 -0.11 22.72 -17.41
CA THR A 44 -0.90 22.38 -18.60
C THR A 44 -0.76 23.42 -19.72
N GLN A 45 -0.61 24.70 -19.37
CA GLN A 45 -0.65 25.80 -20.35
C GLN A 45 0.75 26.27 -20.78
N PHE A 46 1.70 26.29 -19.85
CA PHE A 46 3.00 26.94 -20.07
C PHE A 46 4.18 25.95 -20.18
N PHE A 47 4.08 24.74 -19.65
CA PHE A 47 5.14 23.73 -19.80
C PHE A 47 5.12 23.09 -21.21
N GLY A 48 6.28 22.58 -21.64
CA GLY A 48 6.49 21.96 -22.95
C GLY A 48 7.68 22.57 -23.71
N PRO A 49 7.66 23.87 -24.04
CA PRO A 49 8.84 24.58 -24.49
C PRO A 49 9.74 24.98 -23.30
N PRO A 50 11.00 25.41 -23.56
CA PRO A 50 11.83 26.11 -22.59
C PRO A 50 11.14 27.38 -22.05
N GLU A 51 11.69 27.98 -20.99
CA GLU A 51 11.05 29.05 -20.23
C GLU A 51 10.60 30.22 -21.10
N GLU A 52 11.37 30.61 -22.13
CA GLU A 52 10.98 31.66 -23.07
C GLU A 52 9.65 31.34 -23.77
N GLY A 53 9.44 30.09 -24.20
CA GLY A 53 8.19 29.69 -24.83
C GLY A 53 7.01 29.67 -23.87
N GLY A 54 7.24 29.30 -22.60
CA GLY A 54 6.22 29.36 -21.55
C GLY A 54 5.84 30.80 -21.19
N ILE A 55 6.85 31.68 -21.06
CA ILE A 55 6.69 33.10 -20.79
C ILE A 55 5.99 33.80 -21.95
N ARG A 56 6.33 33.46 -23.20
CA ARG A 56 5.64 33.97 -24.39
C ARG A 56 4.14 33.68 -24.34
N LYS A 57 3.74 32.42 -24.12
CA LYS A 57 2.33 32.02 -23.97
C LYS A 57 1.64 32.75 -22.81
N LEU A 58 2.35 32.97 -21.71
CA LEU A 58 1.83 33.69 -20.56
C LEU A 58 1.58 35.17 -20.91
N LEU A 59 2.50 35.82 -21.62
CA LEU A 59 2.35 37.23 -22.03
C LEU A 59 1.23 37.43 -23.05
N GLU A 60 0.86 36.41 -23.83
CA GLU A 60 -0.32 36.46 -24.71
C GLU A 60 -1.63 36.70 -23.94
N LEU A 61 -1.66 36.36 -22.64
CA LEU A 61 -2.79 36.58 -21.75
C LEU A 61 -2.82 38.00 -21.16
N SER A 62 -1.82 38.83 -21.44
CA SER A 62 -1.78 40.21 -20.98
C SER A 62 -2.86 41.06 -21.67
N GLU A 63 -3.52 41.92 -20.90
CA GLU A 63 -4.49 42.88 -21.41
C GLU A 63 -3.86 44.26 -21.69
N ASP A 64 -2.59 44.46 -21.33
CA ASP A 64 -1.85 45.71 -21.56
C ASP A 64 -1.52 45.90 -23.05
N GLU A 65 -2.02 46.98 -23.65
CA GLU A 65 -1.80 47.29 -25.07
C GLU A 65 -0.33 47.53 -25.41
N ASN A 66 0.47 48.02 -24.47
CA ASN A 66 1.91 48.24 -24.68
C ASN A 66 2.66 46.91 -24.75
N VAL A 67 2.28 45.94 -23.92
CA VAL A 67 2.82 44.57 -23.97
C VAL A 67 2.47 43.91 -25.31
N LYS A 68 1.23 44.06 -25.80
CA LYS A 68 0.83 43.51 -27.11
C LYS A 68 1.58 44.15 -28.28
N LYS A 69 1.78 45.48 -28.24
CA LYS A 69 2.44 46.23 -29.32
C LYS A 69 3.94 45.96 -29.40
N ASN A 70 4.61 45.78 -28.26
CA ASN A 70 6.05 45.57 -28.14
C ASN A 70 6.39 44.16 -27.63
N PHE A 71 5.61 43.16 -28.06
CA PHE A 71 5.57 41.82 -27.47
C PHE A 71 6.94 41.15 -27.33
N ASP A 72 7.76 41.12 -28.39
CA ASP A 72 9.07 40.46 -28.34
C ASP A 72 10.08 41.15 -27.40
N GLU A 73 9.98 42.47 -27.22
CA GLU A 73 10.82 43.20 -26.27
C GLU A 73 10.40 42.88 -24.83
N PHE A 74 9.09 42.86 -24.57
CA PHE A 74 8.55 42.48 -23.27
C PHE A 74 8.82 41.02 -22.91
N VAL A 75 8.80 40.10 -23.88
CA VAL A 75 9.20 38.70 -23.65
C VAL A 75 10.64 38.62 -23.19
N LYS A 76 11.57 39.35 -23.84
CA LYS A 76 12.99 39.36 -23.41
C LYS A 76 13.15 39.89 -21.98
N VAL A 77 12.49 41.00 -21.65
CA VAL A 77 12.54 41.57 -20.30
C VAL A 77 11.95 40.59 -19.28
N ALA A 78 10.79 40.00 -19.56
CA ALA A 78 10.14 39.05 -18.66
C ALA A 78 10.97 37.77 -18.45
N VAL A 79 11.71 37.31 -19.47
CA VAL A 79 12.65 36.18 -19.38
C VAL A 79 13.82 36.51 -18.46
N GLU A 80 14.45 37.67 -18.61
CA GLU A 80 15.54 38.09 -17.71
C GLU A 80 15.06 38.23 -16.26
N GLU A 81 13.88 38.86 -16.05
CA GLU A 81 13.27 38.96 -14.73
C GLU A 81 12.93 37.60 -14.13
N PHE A 82 12.48 36.64 -14.95
CA PHE A 82 12.26 35.27 -14.53
C PHE A 82 13.57 34.65 -14.04
N TYR A 83 14.66 34.81 -14.78
CA TYR A 83 15.96 34.27 -14.39
C TYR A 83 16.52 34.93 -13.12
N GLU A 84 16.38 36.25 -12.98
CA GLU A 84 16.79 36.98 -11.77
C GLU A 84 16.00 36.53 -10.54
N TYR A 85 14.68 36.41 -10.67
CA TYR A 85 13.83 35.94 -9.58
C TYR A 85 14.16 34.49 -9.21
N TYR A 86 14.30 33.61 -10.22
CA TYR A 86 14.64 32.20 -10.02
C TYR A 86 15.99 32.05 -9.32
N ARG A 87 16.99 32.84 -9.70
CA ARG A 87 18.34 32.84 -9.11
C ARG A 87 18.33 33.35 -7.67
N SER A 88 17.61 34.45 -7.41
CA SER A 88 17.57 35.10 -6.09
C SER A 88 16.80 34.27 -5.06
N ASN A 89 15.77 33.54 -5.51
CA ASN A 89 14.92 32.72 -4.65
C ASN A 89 15.34 31.25 -4.60
N HIS A 90 16.52 30.90 -5.14
CA HIS A 90 16.96 29.51 -5.24
C HIS A 90 17.21 28.82 -3.89
N HIS A 91 17.27 29.58 -2.79
CA HIS A 91 17.34 29.03 -1.43
C HIS A 91 16.12 28.15 -1.06
N LYS A 92 15.02 28.26 -1.81
CA LYS A 92 13.82 27.41 -1.66
C LYS A 92 13.97 26.03 -2.32
N ALA A 93 14.93 25.86 -3.23
CA ALA A 93 15.20 24.58 -3.87
C ALA A 93 16.21 23.78 -3.04
N ARG A 94 16.06 22.45 -3.06
CA ARG A 94 17.01 21.54 -2.41
C ARG A 94 17.18 20.25 -3.22
N VAL A 95 18.30 19.57 -2.98
CA VAL A 95 18.54 18.23 -3.52
C VAL A 95 17.76 17.22 -2.66
N TYR A 96 17.17 16.19 -3.27
CA TYR A 96 16.55 15.12 -2.48
C TYR A 96 17.60 14.40 -1.63
N GLU A 97 17.20 14.00 -0.42
CA GLU A 97 18.07 13.30 0.51
C GLU A 97 18.68 12.04 -0.13
N GLY A 98 20.00 11.88 -0.02
CA GLY A 98 20.74 10.74 -0.59
C GLY A 98 21.11 10.85 -2.07
N ILE A 99 20.64 11.86 -2.83
CA ILE A 99 20.98 11.98 -4.26
C ILE A 99 22.48 12.25 -4.46
N LYS A 100 23.10 13.15 -3.69
CA LYS A 100 24.56 13.42 -3.83
C LYS A 100 25.40 12.17 -3.57
N ASP A 101 24.99 11.37 -2.58
CA ASP A 101 25.64 10.10 -2.27
C ASP A 101 25.43 9.08 -3.39
N LEU A 102 24.23 9.03 -3.97
CA LEU A 102 23.94 8.19 -5.13
C LEU A 102 24.80 8.60 -6.34
N LEU A 103 24.86 9.88 -6.70
CA LEU A 103 25.66 10.36 -7.83
C LEU A 103 27.15 10.05 -7.61
N SER A 104 27.66 10.31 -6.41
CA SER A 104 29.05 9.97 -6.01
C SER A 104 29.31 8.47 -6.15
N PHE A 105 28.38 7.65 -5.66
CA PHE A 105 28.44 6.20 -5.76
C PHE A 105 28.49 5.73 -7.23
N LEU A 106 27.61 6.24 -8.10
CA LEU A 106 27.57 5.84 -9.51
C LEU A 106 28.87 6.22 -10.25
N LYS A 107 29.43 7.42 -9.99
CA LYS A 107 30.76 7.80 -10.53
C LYS A 107 31.86 6.88 -10.01
N SER A 108 31.83 6.51 -8.73
CA SER A 108 32.82 5.56 -8.16
C SER A 108 32.79 4.18 -8.82
N LYS A 109 31.66 3.81 -9.44
CA LYS A 109 31.49 2.58 -10.24
C LYS A 109 31.83 2.74 -11.71
N GLY A 110 32.29 3.93 -12.12
CA GLY A 110 32.73 4.23 -13.49
C GLY A 110 31.59 4.46 -14.48
N LEU A 111 30.38 4.75 -14.00
CA LEU A 111 29.26 5.10 -14.89
C LEU A 111 29.35 6.55 -15.33
N LYS A 112 28.88 6.80 -16.55
CA LYS A 112 28.59 8.13 -17.06
C LYS A 112 27.28 8.64 -16.49
N LEU A 113 27.25 9.90 -16.07
CA LEU A 113 26.04 10.54 -15.57
C LEU A 113 25.62 11.64 -16.52
N ALA A 114 24.34 11.62 -16.91
CA ALA A 114 23.78 12.58 -17.84
C ALA A 114 22.54 13.25 -17.24
N ILE A 115 22.26 14.49 -17.65
CA ILE A 115 20.96 15.13 -17.44
C ILE A 115 20.23 15.22 -18.78
N PHE A 116 18.95 14.87 -18.77
CA PHE A 116 18.00 15.27 -19.81
C PHE A 116 16.79 15.93 -19.16
N THR A 117 16.65 17.25 -19.32
CA THR A 117 15.55 18.03 -18.73
C THR A 117 14.80 18.82 -19.82
N GLY A 118 13.50 19.08 -19.58
CA GLY A 118 12.71 20.01 -20.40
C GLY A 118 12.97 21.49 -20.07
N LYS A 119 13.67 21.75 -18.96
CA LYS A 119 14.09 23.07 -18.49
C LYS A 119 15.11 23.69 -19.45
N GLY A 120 15.13 25.02 -19.56
CA GLY A 120 16.13 25.73 -20.35
C GLY A 120 17.52 25.76 -19.71
N LYS A 121 18.50 26.19 -20.48
CA LYS A 121 19.93 26.10 -20.15
C LYS A 121 20.33 26.99 -18.99
N ILE A 122 19.78 28.20 -18.91
CA ILE A 122 20.15 29.19 -17.88
C ILE A 122 19.67 28.75 -16.50
N THR A 123 18.40 28.38 -16.38
CA THR A 123 17.79 27.91 -15.12
C THR A 123 18.34 26.56 -14.69
N THR A 124 18.64 25.66 -15.63
CA THR A 124 19.39 24.41 -15.36
C THR A 124 20.76 24.73 -14.75
N SER A 125 21.52 25.64 -15.36
CA SER A 125 22.84 26.04 -14.87
C SER A 125 22.77 26.66 -13.47
N ILE A 126 21.78 27.53 -13.22
CA ILE A 126 21.52 28.10 -11.89
C ILE A 126 21.27 27.00 -10.86
N THR A 127 20.40 26.03 -11.17
CA THR A 127 20.06 24.93 -10.27
C THR A 127 21.30 24.09 -9.95
N LEU A 128 22.08 23.71 -10.95
CA LEU A 128 23.25 22.87 -10.74
C LEU A 128 24.34 23.58 -9.94
N GLU A 129 24.58 24.86 -10.20
CA GLU A 129 25.56 25.67 -9.46
C GLU A 129 25.13 25.84 -7.99
N LYS A 130 23.90 26.32 -7.76
CA LYS A 130 23.41 26.63 -6.41
C LYS A 130 23.23 25.39 -5.53
N LEU A 131 22.91 24.24 -6.13
CA LEU A 131 22.77 22.97 -5.42
C LEU A 131 24.08 22.18 -5.32
N GLY A 132 25.16 22.65 -5.95
CA GLY A 132 26.46 21.97 -5.96
C GLY A 132 26.39 20.60 -6.66
N LEU A 133 25.78 20.57 -7.84
CA LEU A 133 25.59 19.38 -8.66
C LEU A 133 26.40 19.39 -9.97
N THR A 134 26.98 20.54 -10.36
CA THR A 134 27.66 20.73 -11.65
C THR A 134 28.70 19.66 -11.96
N ASP A 135 29.56 19.31 -10.99
CA ASP A 135 30.71 18.41 -11.23
C ASP A 135 30.35 16.91 -11.32
N PHE A 136 29.07 16.56 -11.11
CA PHE A 136 28.63 15.17 -11.19
C PHE A 136 28.42 14.69 -12.62
N PHE A 137 27.90 15.55 -13.50
CA PHE A 137 27.39 15.13 -14.81
C PHE A 137 28.42 15.28 -15.92
N ASP A 138 28.58 14.24 -16.75
CA ASP A 138 29.44 14.23 -17.92
C ASP A 138 28.82 14.99 -19.11
N ILE A 139 27.49 15.00 -19.18
CA ILE A 139 26.72 15.59 -20.28
C ILE A 139 25.38 16.12 -19.75
N ILE A 140 24.98 17.28 -20.25
CA ILE A 140 23.71 17.94 -19.87
C ILE A 140 23.03 18.36 -21.16
N ILE A 141 21.87 17.77 -21.44
CA ILE A 141 20.99 18.16 -22.53
C ILE A 141 19.74 18.80 -21.94
N THR A 142 19.48 20.04 -22.33
CA THR A 142 18.37 20.86 -21.86
C THR A 142 17.29 20.99 -22.93
N GLY A 143 16.19 21.64 -22.59
CA GLY A 143 15.13 21.97 -23.55
C GLY A 143 15.65 22.78 -24.74
N ASP A 144 16.66 23.64 -24.53
CA ASP A 144 17.25 24.49 -25.57
C ASP A 144 18.16 23.72 -26.54
N ASP A 145 18.63 22.53 -26.15
CA ASP A 145 19.56 21.74 -26.94
C ASP A 145 18.86 20.77 -27.91
N VAL A 146 17.52 20.74 -27.92
CA VAL A 146 16.70 19.83 -28.75
C VAL A 146 15.66 20.58 -29.58
N LYS A 147 15.35 20.04 -30.77
CA LYS A 147 14.27 20.58 -31.62
C LYS A 147 12.91 20.09 -31.15
N PHE A 148 12.81 18.83 -30.74
CA PHE A 148 11.61 18.22 -30.20
C PHE A 148 11.83 17.88 -28.71
N HIS A 149 11.13 18.60 -27.84
CA HIS A 149 11.19 18.40 -26.39
C HIS A 149 10.47 17.10 -25.94
N LYS A 150 10.63 16.72 -24.67
CA LYS A 150 9.87 15.60 -24.08
C LYS A 150 8.37 15.80 -24.38
N PRO A 151 7.62 14.80 -24.86
CA PRO A 151 7.89 13.36 -24.81
C PRO A 151 8.75 12.76 -25.93
N SER A 152 9.38 13.58 -26.80
CA SER A 152 10.38 13.09 -27.76
C SER A 152 11.61 12.55 -27.02
N GLY A 153 12.19 11.45 -27.51
CA GLY A 153 13.46 10.91 -27.03
C GLY A 153 14.69 11.51 -27.72
N GLU A 154 14.55 12.60 -28.51
CA GLU A 154 15.66 13.27 -29.21
C GLU A 154 16.86 13.56 -28.29
N GLY A 155 16.61 14.10 -27.10
CA GLY A 155 17.67 14.42 -26.14
C GLY A 155 18.38 13.18 -25.59
N ILE A 156 17.64 12.09 -25.37
CA ILE A 156 18.22 10.80 -24.95
C ILE A 156 19.10 10.23 -26.07
N LYS A 157 18.63 10.29 -27.32
CA LYS A 157 19.40 9.82 -28.48
C LYS A 157 20.69 10.62 -28.65
N LYS A 158 20.64 11.95 -28.51
CA LYS A 158 21.85 12.81 -28.49
C LYS A 158 22.85 12.40 -27.40
N ILE A 159 22.36 12.11 -26.19
CA ILE A 159 23.23 11.62 -25.10
C ILE A 159 23.88 10.29 -25.45
N LEU A 160 23.12 9.36 -26.02
CA LEU A 160 23.64 8.06 -26.44
C LEU A 160 24.70 8.21 -27.53
N ASP A 161 24.44 9.06 -28.53
CA ASP A 161 25.35 9.32 -29.64
C ASP A 161 26.67 9.97 -29.16
N GLU A 162 26.59 11.01 -28.32
CA GLU A 162 27.77 11.69 -27.77
C GLU A 162 28.63 10.79 -26.88
N LEU A 163 28.00 9.87 -26.14
CA LEU A 163 28.70 8.91 -25.28
C LEU A 163 29.09 7.61 -26.02
N ALA A 164 28.74 7.48 -27.30
CA ALA A 164 28.92 6.27 -28.10
C ALA A 164 28.33 5.02 -27.40
N LEU A 165 27.10 5.13 -26.92
CA LEU A 165 26.36 4.08 -26.20
C LEU A 165 25.16 3.58 -27.00
N THR A 166 24.81 2.33 -26.78
CA THR A 166 23.54 1.76 -27.25
C THR A 166 22.42 1.96 -26.22
N PRO A 167 21.13 1.91 -26.61
CA PRO A 167 20.02 2.07 -25.66
C PRO A 167 20.03 1.09 -24.48
N ASP A 168 20.51 -0.15 -24.70
CA ASP A 168 20.64 -1.18 -23.65
C ASP A 168 21.78 -0.91 -22.65
N GLU A 169 22.62 0.10 -22.90
CA GLU A 169 23.72 0.51 -22.02
C GLU A 169 23.36 1.76 -21.19
N ALA A 170 22.17 2.33 -21.38
CA ALA A 170 21.70 3.47 -20.62
C ALA A 170 20.39 3.15 -19.88
N ILE A 171 20.08 3.97 -18.88
CA ILE A 171 18.79 3.95 -18.20
C ILE A 171 18.38 5.38 -17.88
N LEU A 172 17.11 5.71 -18.12
CA LEU A 172 16.53 7.01 -17.79
C LEU A 172 15.86 6.94 -16.42
N VAL A 173 16.09 7.95 -15.59
CA VAL A 173 15.41 8.16 -14.30
C VAL A 173 14.63 9.47 -14.40
N GLY A 174 13.31 9.42 -14.20
CA GLY A 174 12.45 10.61 -14.27
C GLY A 174 11.13 10.44 -13.52
N ASP A 175 10.46 11.51 -13.14
CA ASP A 175 9.23 11.47 -12.32
C ASP A 175 7.95 11.75 -13.12
N ALA A 176 8.06 12.15 -14.39
CA ALA A 176 6.94 12.62 -15.18
C ALA A 176 6.51 11.68 -16.32
N VAL A 177 5.28 11.89 -16.80
CA VAL A 177 4.68 11.19 -17.96
C VAL A 177 5.53 11.40 -19.22
N SER A 178 6.12 12.58 -19.35
CA SER A 178 6.98 12.98 -20.46
C SER A 178 8.28 12.17 -20.49
N ASP A 179 8.85 11.79 -19.33
CA ASP A 179 10.06 10.96 -19.22
C ASP A 179 9.80 9.54 -19.69
N VAL A 180 8.71 8.94 -19.24
CA VAL A 180 8.34 7.57 -19.62
C VAL A 180 8.15 7.47 -21.14
N LYS A 181 7.51 8.46 -21.74
CA LYS A 181 7.33 8.49 -23.19
C LYS A 181 8.65 8.73 -23.93
N ALA A 182 9.50 9.63 -23.45
CA ALA A 182 10.79 9.93 -24.06
C ALA A 182 11.73 8.71 -24.02
N GLY A 183 11.82 8.03 -22.89
CA GLY A 183 12.63 6.81 -22.79
C GLY A 183 12.14 5.69 -23.70
N LYS A 184 10.82 5.48 -23.78
CA LYS A 184 10.23 4.50 -24.72
C LYS A 184 10.51 4.83 -26.18
N GLU A 185 10.42 6.11 -26.55
CA GLU A 185 10.73 6.58 -27.91
C GLU A 185 12.22 6.38 -28.25
N ALA A 186 13.10 6.56 -27.27
CA ALA A 186 14.53 6.35 -27.40
C ALA A 186 14.96 4.87 -27.29
N GLY A 187 14.05 3.95 -26.95
CA GLY A 187 14.36 2.55 -26.69
C GLY A 187 15.18 2.30 -25.42
N VAL A 188 15.23 3.28 -24.51
CA VAL A 188 15.95 3.21 -23.23
C VAL A 188 14.98 2.85 -22.11
N LYS A 189 15.41 1.97 -21.21
CA LYS A 189 14.59 1.60 -20.05
C LYS A 189 14.37 2.80 -19.13
N VAL A 190 13.18 2.89 -18.55
CA VAL A 190 12.81 4.00 -17.66
C VAL A 190 12.58 3.51 -16.24
N ILE A 191 13.24 4.16 -15.29
CA ILE A 191 12.94 4.10 -13.86
C ILE A 191 12.13 5.35 -13.51
N SER A 192 10.88 5.17 -13.11
CA SER A 192 10.05 6.27 -12.64
C SER A 192 10.26 6.55 -11.16
N ALA A 193 10.71 7.77 -10.83
CA ALA A 193 10.91 8.25 -9.47
C ALA A 193 9.63 8.88 -8.91
N LEU A 194 8.96 8.21 -7.98
CA LEU A 194 7.63 8.58 -7.49
C LEU A 194 7.62 9.03 -6.02
N TRP A 195 8.75 9.54 -5.51
CA TRP A 195 8.84 10.13 -4.17
C TRP A 195 8.15 11.49 -4.05
N ASP A 196 8.02 12.24 -5.14
CA ASP A 196 7.40 13.57 -5.16
C ASP A 196 6.67 13.87 -6.50
N SER A 197 6.20 12.81 -7.19
CA SER A 197 5.57 12.96 -8.51
C SER A 197 4.12 13.44 -8.39
N TYR A 198 3.85 14.66 -8.87
CA TYR A 198 2.50 15.23 -8.99
C TYR A 198 1.56 14.44 -9.93
N GLY A 199 2.13 13.58 -10.79
CA GLY A 199 1.41 12.80 -11.81
C GLY A 199 1.41 11.29 -11.56
N LYS A 200 1.62 10.84 -10.32
CA LYS A 200 1.88 9.45 -9.95
C LYS A 200 0.98 8.42 -10.65
N GLU A 201 -0.35 8.59 -10.63
CA GLU A 201 -1.24 7.61 -11.29
C GLU A 201 -1.09 7.61 -12.82
N LYS A 202 -0.90 8.80 -13.44
CA LYS A 202 -0.70 8.92 -14.89
C LYS A 202 0.63 8.28 -15.30
N VAL A 203 1.68 8.46 -14.52
CA VAL A 203 3.00 7.86 -14.77
C VAL A 203 2.92 6.33 -14.69
N ILE A 204 2.29 5.79 -13.63
CA ILE A 204 2.08 4.35 -13.48
C ILE A 204 1.25 3.78 -14.64
N SER A 205 0.23 4.50 -15.11
CA SER A 205 -0.63 4.06 -16.22
C SER A 205 0.14 3.83 -17.53
N LEU A 206 1.27 4.51 -17.71
CA LEU A 206 2.14 4.34 -18.87
C LEU A 206 3.02 3.09 -18.80
N LYS A 207 3.03 2.34 -17.70
CA LYS A 207 3.86 1.13 -17.52
C LYS A 207 5.35 1.41 -17.77
N PRO A 208 6.02 2.23 -16.95
CA PRO A 208 7.48 2.35 -16.99
C PRO A 208 8.13 1.00 -16.69
N ASP A 209 9.39 0.81 -17.10
CA ASP A 209 10.09 -0.46 -16.88
C ASP A 209 10.30 -0.75 -15.39
N PHE A 210 10.55 0.30 -14.60
CA PHE A 210 10.70 0.23 -13.16
C PHE A 210 10.07 1.44 -12.48
N VAL A 211 9.73 1.29 -11.21
CA VAL A 211 9.20 2.35 -10.35
C VAL A 211 9.95 2.30 -9.02
N VAL A 212 10.28 3.46 -8.47
CA VAL A 212 10.94 3.62 -7.17
C VAL A 212 10.27 4.74 -6.38
N TYR A 213 10.10 4.57 -5.07
CA TYR A 213 9.47 5.54 -4.18
C TYR A 213 10.46 6.24 -3.25
N SER A 214 11.75 5.90 -3.34
CA SER A 214 12.82 6.54 -2.57
C SER A 214 14.16 6.50 -3.32
N VAL A 215 15.06 7.43 -2.98
CA VAL A 215 16.43 7.46 -3.52
C VAL A 215 17.21 6.19 -3.13
N SER A 216 16.89 5.60 -1.97
CA SER A 216 17.46 4.33 -1.51
C SER A 216 17.05 3.15 -2.40
N GLU A 217 15.78 3.07 -2.81
CA GLU A 217 15.31 2.09 -3.78
C GLU A 217 15.98 2.27 -5.14
N LEU A 218 16.09 3.52 -5.61
CA LEU A 218 16.81 3.83 -6.85
C LEU A 218 18.24 3.32 -6.80
N ARG A 219 18.96 3.58 -5.70
CA ARG A 219 20.32 3.07 -5.50
C ARG A 219 20.40 1.55 -5.59
N LYS A 220 19.56 0.84 -4.82
CA LYS A 220 19.53 -0.63 -4.81
C LYS A 220 19.21 -1.21 -6.19
N LEU A 221 18.31 -0.57 -6.94
CA LEU A 221 17.95 -0.98 -8.28
C LEU A 221 19.11 -0.78 -9.27
N LEU A 222 19.75 0.39 -9.24
CA LEU A 222 20.92 0.67 -10.08
C LEU A 222 22.10 -0.26 -9.76
N GLU A 223 22.32 -0.59 -8.48
CA GLU A 223 23.32 -1.59 -8.07
C GLU A 223 23.12 -2.95 -8.76
N LYS A 224 21.88 -3.42 -8.92
CA LYS A 224 21.56 -4.66 -9.63
C LYS A 224 21.91 -4.60 -11.12
N PHE A 225 21.74 -3.45 -11.77
CA PHE A 225 22.11 -3.26 -13.17
C PHE A 225 23.62 -3.14 -13.36
N ILE A 226 24.34 -2.66 -12.36
CA ILE A 226 25.81 -2.56 -12.37
C ILE A 226 26.46 -3.93 -12.12
N SER A 227 25.88 -4.75 -11.24
CA SER A 227 26.43 -6.07 -10.88
C SER A 227 26.17 -7.17 -11.91
N GLY A 228 25.41 -6.90 -12.97
CA GLY A 228 25.33 -7.77 -14.16
C GLY A 228 24.66 -9.14 -13.96
N VAL A 229 23.78 -9.31 -12.97
CA VAL A 229 23.14 -10.62 -12.72
C VAL A 229 22.11 -10.92 -13.81
N GLU A 230 22.41 -11.90 -14.66
CA GLU A 230 21.55 -12.37 -15.74
C GLU A 230 20.28 -13.08 -15.25
N LYS A 231 19.23 -12.91 -16.04
CA LYS A 231 17.95 -13.62 -15.97
C LYS A 231 18.16 -15.13 -16.10
N SER A 232 18.13 -15.83 -14.99
CA SER A 232 17.69 -17.24 -14.92
C SER A 232 17.19 -17.48 -13.49
N GLY A 233 16.30 -18.46 -13.30
CA GLY A 233 15.57 -18.77 -12.07
C GLY A 233 16.40 -19.18 -10.84
N VAL A 234 17.58 -18.56 -10.69
CA VAL A 234 18.54 -18.71 -9.62
C VAL A 234 18.37 -17.60 -8.58
N ILE A 235 17.71 -16.46 -8.85
CA ILE A 235 17.50 -15.40 -7.83
C ILE A 235 16.60 -15.89 -6.69
N LEU A 236 15.61 -16.74 -6.96
CA LEU A 236 14.87 -17.39 -5.88
C LEU A 236 15.75 -18.38 -5.11
N LYS A 237 16.77 -18.98 -5.74
CA LYS A 237 17.74 -19.85 -5.06
C LYS A 237 18.81 -19.08 -4.31
N ILE A 238 19.32 -17.95 -4.80
CA ILE A 238 20.36 -17.15 -4.14
C ILE A 238 19.76 -16.22 -3.10
N LEU A 239 18.54 -15.69 -3.23
CA LEU A 239 17.91 -15.02 -2.07
C LEU A 239 17.51 -16.03 -1.01
N VAL A 240 17.02 -17.24 -1.36
CA VAL A 240 16.77 -18.30 -0.37
C VAL A 240 18.08 -18.84 0.20
N LEU A 241 19.15 -18.98 -0.57
CA LEU A 241 20.47 -19.41 -0.08
C LEU A 241 21.21 -18.29 0.63
N PHE A 242 21.01 -17.01 0.33
CA PHE A 242 21.64 -15.88 1.01
C PHE A 242 20.85 -15.48 2.24
N PHE A 243 19.52 -15.58 2.26
CA PHE A 243 18.75 -15.59 3.52
C PHE A 243 19.09 -16.83 4.34
N ALA A 244 19.22 -18.01 3.73
CA ALA A 244 19.67 -19.18 4.46
C ALA A 244 21.12 -19.04 4.94
N PHE A 245 22.03 -18.40 4.19
CA PHE A 245 23.45 -18.25 4.54
C PHE A 245 23.70 -17.08 5.50
N VAL A 246 22.91 -16.01 5.45
CA VAL A 246 22.87 -14.93 6.46
C VAL A 246 22.16 -15.41 7.73
N ASN A 247 21.12 -16.24 7.63
CA ASN A 247 20.55 -16.97 8.79
C ASN A 247 21.50 -18.07 9.30
N PHE A 248 22.38 -18.63 8.45
CA PHE A 248 23.40 -19.60 8.85
C PHE A 248 24.58 -18.91 9.54
N LEU A 249 24.92 -17.68 9.13
CA LEU A 249 25.94 -16.84 9.77
C LEU A 249 25.42 -16.05 10.97
N SER A 250 24.09 -15.99 11.16
CA SER A 250 23.41 -15.48 12.36
C SER A 250 22.51 -16.54 12.98
N ALA A 251 23.04 -17.74 13.22
CA ALA A 251 22.48 -18.68 14.20
C ALA A 251 22.62 -18.12 15.65
N GLN A 252 22.29 -16.84 15.84
CA GLN A 252 21.83 -16.29 17.10
C GLN A 252 20.35 -16.64 17.22
N ASP A 253 19.97 -17.11 18.40
CA ASP A 253 18.58 -17.37 18.72
C ASP A 253 17.77 -16.08 18.47
N LYS A 254 16.89 -16.09 17.47
CA LYS A 254 15.95 -15.00 17.20
C LYS A 254 14.59 -15.42 17.71
N VAL A 255 13.88 -14.49 18.35
CA VAL A 255 12.48 -14.68 18.75
C VAL A 255 11.63 -14.85 17.48
N GLU A 256 10.93 -15.98 17.37
CA GLU A 256 10.00 -16.28 16.27
C GLU A 256 8.56 -16.25 16.80
N ILE A 257 7.74 -15.32 16.29
CA ILE A 257 6.30 -15.24 16.55
C ILE A 257 5.58 -16.13 15.53
N LYS A 258 4.66 -16.97 15.99
CA LYS A 258 3.90 -17.91 15.15
C LYS A 258 2.41 -17.85 15.50
N GLY A 259 1.57 -18.12 14.50
CA GLY A 259 0.13 -18.24 14.71
C GLY A 259 -0.50 -16.99 15.34
N LEU A 260 -0.03 -15.79 14.97
CA LEU A 260 -0.62 -14.55 15.46
C LEU A 260 -2.07 -14.45 15.02
N ARG A 261 -2.98 -14.40 15.99
CA ARG A 261 -4.41 -14.23 15.81
C ARG A 261 -4.92 -13.06 16.63
N VAL A 262 -5.92 -12.39 16.08
CA VAL A 262 -6.59 -11.26 16.70
C VAL A 262 -8.07 -11.35 16.33
N TYR A 263 -8.93 -11.54 17.34
CA TYR A 263 -10.35 -11.87 17.16
C TYR A 263 -11.23 -11.21 18.22
N SER A 264 -12.53 -11.12 17.95
CA SER A 264 -13.51 -10.57 18.89
C SER A 264 -13.79 -11.53 20.05
N TYR A 265 -14.24 -11.00 21.19
CA TYR A 265 -14.60 -11.80 22.36
C TYR A 265 -15.72 -12.83 22.11
N GLU A 266 -16.59 -12.58 21.12
CA GLU A 266 -17.76 -13.42 20.85
C GLU A 266 -17.37 -14.87 20.51
N ASP A 267 -16.42 -15.04 19.60
CA ASP A 267 -15.85 -16.32 19.16
C ASP A 267 -14.59 -16.02 18.30
N GLU A 268 -13.65 -16.96 18.24
CA GLU A 268 -12.44 -16.89 17.41
C GLU A 268 -12.73 -16.87 15.90
N ILE A 269 -13.98 -17.08 15.49
CA ILE A 269 -14.44 -16.96 14.10
C ILE A 269 -14.92 -15.56 13.70
N TYR A 270 -14.94 -14.58 14.61
CA TYR A 270 -15.35 -13.21 14.31
C TYR A 270 -14.17 -12.22 14.22
N PRO A 271 -14.22 -11.27 13.26
CA PRO A 271 -13.16 -10.29 13.06
C PRO A 271 -13.00 -9.37 14.28
N PRO A 272 -11.82 -8.76 14.46
CA PRO A 272 -11.47 -8.01 15.67
C PRO A 272 -12.10 -6.61 15.70
N ILE A 273 -13.39 -6.55 16.01
CA ILE A 273 -14.17 -5.31 16.11
C ILE A 273 -14.77 -5.23 17.52
N ILE A 274 -14.40 -4.19 18.26
CA ILE A 274 -14.99 -3.82 19.55
C ILE A 274 -16.15 -2.87 19.29
N VAL A 275 -17.36 -3.20 19.73
CA VAL A 275 -18.54 -2.36 19.53
C VAL A 275 -19.09 -1.93 20.88
N ARG A 276 -18.85 -0.67 21.26
CA ARG A 276 -19.30 -0.12 22.54
C ARG A 276 -20.70 0.47 22.39
N PHE A 277 -21.60 0.05 23.27
CA PHE A 277 -22.95 0.60 23.37
C PHE A 277 -22.99 1.76 24.38
N ASP A 278 -24.02 2.61 24.24
CA ASP A 278 -24.17 3.78 25.08
C ASP A 278 -24.37 3.42 26.57
N THR A 279 -23.94 4.36 27.39
CA THR A 279 -23.48 4.32 28.78
C THR A 279 -24.24 3.49 29.84
N LEU A 280 -23.50 3.04 30.86
CA LEU A 280 -24.01 2.70 32.19
C LEU A 280 -24.71 3.92 32.82
N TRP A 281 -25.56 3.73 33.84
CA TRP A 281 -26.36 4.80 34.50
C TRP A 281 -25.53 6.02 35.00
N ASN A 282 -24.21 5.88 35.12
CA ASN A 282 -23.27 6.94 35.51
C ASN A 282 -22.68 7.76 34.35
N GLY A 283 -23.07 7.49 33.10
CA GLY A 283 -22.53 8.19 31.93
C GLY A 283 -21.17 7.67 31.43
N GLU A 284 -20.70 6.51 31.94
CA GLU A 284 -19.53 5.83 31.38
C GLU A 284 -19.91 4.76 30.35
N PRO A 285 -19.16 4.58 29.26
CA PRO A 285 -19.47 3.58 28.24
C PRO A 285 -19.57 2.18 28.86
N ASN A 286 -20.58 1.39 28.48
CA ASN A 286 -20.67 0.00 28.93
C ASN A 286 -19.64 -0.85 28.17
N THR A 287 -18.43 -0.95 28.70
CA THR A 287 -17.30 -1.67 28.07
C THR A 287 -17.05 -3.05 28.65
N ALA A 288 -17.87 -3.53 29.60
CA ALA A 288 -17.53 -4.66 30.45
C ALA A 288 -17.37 -6.00 29.70
N ASN A 289 -17.87 -6.11 28.47
CA ASN A 289 -17.82 -7.34 27.67
C ASN A 289 -17.20 -7.18 26.28
N ASP A 290 -16.81 -5.98 25.84
CA ASP A 290 -16.33 -5.76 24.47
C ASP A 290 -14.80 -5.69 24.46
N TYR A 291 -14.15 -6.84 24.24
CA TYR A 291 -12.70 -6.94 24.11
C TYR A 291 -12.29 -7.69 22.85
N ILE A 292 -11.03 -7.49 22.45
CA ILE A 292 -10.35 -8.38 21.50
C ILE A 292 -9.40 -9.30 22.27
N VAL A 293 -9.16 -10.47 21.69
CA VAL A 293 -8.10 -11.37 22.13
C VAL A 293 -6.95 -11.26 21.13
N ILE A 294 -5.74 -11.04 21.63
CA ILE A 294 -4.50 -11.17 20.85
C ILE A 294 -3.76 -12.40 21.38
N GLU A 295 -3.54 -13.35 20.49
CA GLU A 295 -2.97 -14.65 20.82
C GLU A 295 -1.87 -15.02 19.82
N PHE A 296 -0.75 -15.53 20.30
CA PHE A 296 0.36 -15.97 19.46
C PHE A 296 1.28 -16.93 20.22
N ASP A 297 1.97 -17.78 19.48
CA ASP A 297 3.00 -18.64 20.02
C ASP A 297 4.39 -18.04 19.77
N VAL A 298 5.34 -18.36 20.65
CA VAL A 298 6.73 -17.91 20.56
C VAL A 298 7.67 -19.09 20.64
N LYS A 299 8.56 -19.20 19.65
CA LYS A 299 9.67 -20.16 19.67
C LYS A 299 10.96 -19.43 20.06
N TYR A 300 11.42 -19.68 21.28
CA TYR A 300 12.63 -19.09 21.83
C TYR A 300 13.17 -19.91 23.01
N LYS A 301 14.48 -19.81 23.30
CA LYS A 301 15.12 -20.64 24.35
C LYS A 301 14.67 -20.28 25.77
N THR A 302 14.40 -19.00 26.03
CA THR A 302 13.95 -18.47 27.32
C THR A 302 12.70 -17.63 27.11
N VAL A 303 12.00 -17.23 28.18
CA VAL A 303 10.86 -16.32 28.04
C VAL A 303 11.39 -14.98 27.52
N PRO A 304 10.96 -14.48 26.36
CA PRO A 304 11.37 -13.17 25.87
C PRO A 304 10.57 -12.06 26.56
N ASP A 305 11.20 -10.90 26.76
CA ASP A 305 10.54 -9.72 27.33
C ASP A 305 9.82 -8.94 26.22
N LEU A 306 8.61 -9.40 25.91
CA LEU A 306 7.77 -8.84 24.87
C LEU A 306 6.75 -7.86 25.45
N GLY A 307 6.40 -6.85 24.66
CA GLY A 307 5.29 -5.95 24.94
C GLY A 307 4.39 -5.81 23.72
N ILE A 308 3.15 -5.39 23.95
CA ILE A 308 2.25 -4.93 22.91
C ILE A 308 2.03 -3.43 23.08
N ARG A 309 2.14 -2.70 21.98
CA ARG A 309 1.81 -1.27 21.93
C ARG A 309 0.77 -0.98 20.87
N PHE A 310 -0.07 0.01 21.12
CA PHE A 310 -1.27 0.33 20.35
C PHE A 310 -1.20 1.75 19.82
N TYR A 311 -1.64 1.94 18.58
CA TYR A 311 -1.67 3.23 17.91
C TYR A 311 -3.05 3.49 17.35
N HIS A 312 -3.65 4.61 17.74
CA HIS A 312 -4.83 5.11 17.06
C HIS A 312 -4.45 5.54 15.63
N CYS A 313 -5.34 5.29 14.67
CA CYS A 313 -5.15 5.57 13.27
C CYS A 313 -6.33 6.34 12.67
N ASP A 314 -6.04 7.10 11.62
CA ASP A 314 -7.08 7.70 10.79
C ASP A 314 -7.83 6.62 9.95
N ARG A 315 -8.83 7.05 9.19
CA ARG A 315 -9.57 6.17 8.28
C ARG A 315 -8.68 5.48 7.25
N ASN A 316 -7.50 6.02 6.93
CA ASN A 316 -6.56 5.45 5.98
C ASN A 316 -5.52 4.53 6.64
N TRP A 317 -5.72 4.15 7.91
CA TRP A 317 -4.78 3.33 8.69
C TRP A 317 -3.41 3.99 8.86
N ARG A 318 -3.33 5.32 8.80
CA ARG A 318 -2.13 6.08 9.14
C ARG A 318 -2.20 6.44 10.62
N ARG A 319 -1.08 6.29 11.34
CA ARG A 319 -1.01 6.65 12.76
C ARG A 319 -1.42 8.10 12.94
N THR A 320 -2.35 8.34 13.85
CA THR A 320 -2.75 9.71 14.18
C THR A 320 -1.60 10.41 14.90
N GLU A 321 -1.11 11.53 14.38
CA GLU A 321 0.02 12.27 14.97
C GLU A 321 -0.37 13.11 16.20
N ASN A 322 -1.65 13.09 16.56
CA ASN A 322 -2.20 13.83 17.68
C ASN A 322 -1.85 13.17 19.03
N ILE A 323 -1.03 13.85 19.84
CA ILE A 323 -0.58 13.36 21.14
C ILE A 323 -1.72 13.16 22.17
N PHE A 324 -2.84 13.87 22.04
CA PHE A 324 -3.98 13.71 22.95
C PHE A 324 -4.76 12.43 22.63
N VAL A 325 -4.82 12.07 21.35
CA VAL A 325 -5.50 10.85 20.87
C VAL A 325 -4.60 9.64 21.06
N GLN A 326 -3.30 9.78 20.84
CA GLN A 326 -2.31 8.77 21.19
C GLN A 326 -2.13 8.72 22.70
N SER A 327 -2.95 7.93 23.39
CA SER A 327 -2.89 7.77 24.84
C SER A 327 -1.55 7.18 25.30
N PHE A 328 -0.56 8.03 25.60
CA PHE A 328 0.80 7.58 25.94
C PHE A 328 0.82 6.64 27.15
N PHE A 329 -0.09 6.83 28.10
CA PHE A 329 -0.17 6.04 29.32
C PHE A 329 -0.93 4.72 29.16
N HIS A 330 -1.91 4.67 28.26
CA HIS A 330 -2.78 3.49 28.08
C HIS A 330 -2.58 2.74 26.76
N SER A 331 -1.48 3.01 26.06
CA SER A 331 -1.17 2.40 24.75
C SER A 331 -0.15 1.28 24.82
N LYS A 332 0.34 0.89 26.01
CA LYS A 332 1.41 -0.11 26.14
C LYS A 332 1.14 -1.06 27.30
N THR A 333 1.40 -2.34 27.08
CA THR A 333 1.32 -3.36 28.13
C THR A 333 2.48 -3.27 29.12
N LEU A 334 2.22 -3.50 30.41
CA LEU A 334 3.27 -3.67 31.43
C LEU A 334 3.80 -5.11 31.51
N TYR A 335 2.93 -6.08 31.24
CA TYR A 335 3.22 -7.50 31.18
C TYR A 335 2.27 -8.18 30.17
N LEU A 336 2.62 -9.40 29.77
CA LEU A 336 1.76 -10.26 28.97
C LEU A 336 1.58 -11.60 29.67
N ASN A 337 0.35 -12.09 29.68
CA ASN A 337 0.02 -13.44 30.13
C ASN A 337 0.52 -14.45 29.11
N TYR A 338 1.21 -15.48 29.61
CA TYR A 338 1.70 -16.60 28.81
C TYR A 338 1.68 -17.92 29.59
N THR A 339 1.65 -19.02 28.85
CA THR A 339 1.87 -20.38 29.36
C THR A 339 3.08 -21.01 28.66
N VAL A 340 3.67 -22.02 29.28
CA VAL A 340 4.80 -22.77 28.70
C VAL A 340 4.24 -23.97 27.93
N ALA A 341 4.80 -24.23 26.75
CA ALA A 341 4.44 -25.39 25.95
C ALA A 341 4.59 -26.70 26.75
N GLU A 342 3.60 -27.58 26.65
CA GLU A 342 3.64 -28.90 27.25
C GLU A 342 4.77 -29.78 26.70
N LYS A 343 5.15 -30.80 27.48
CA LYS A 343 6.20 -31.74 27.10
C LYS A 343 5.83 -32.49 25.81
N GLY A 344 6.70 -32.39 24.81
CA GLY A 344 6.56 -33.10 23.53
C GLY A 344 6.24 -32.18 22.35
N ILE A 345 5.76 -30.96 22.63
CA ILE A 345 5.55 -29.91 21.63
C ILE A 345 6.91 -29.40 21.14
N LYS A 346 7.06 -29.24 19.82
CA LYS A 346 8.29 -28.75 19.19
C LYS A 346 8.10 -27.45 18.41
N GLY A 347 6.87 -27.10 18.07
CA GLY A 347 6.52 -25.95 17.25
C GLY A 347 6.75 -24.59 17.91
N TYR A 348 6.67 -24.54 19.24
CA TYR A 348 6.82 -23.33 20.06
C TYR A 348 7.26 -23.65 21.50
N ASN A 349 7.60 -22.63 22.28
CA ASN A 349 8.03 -22.74 23.68
C ASN A 349 7.07 -22.02 24.64
N PHE A 350 6.50 -20.90 24.22
CA PHE A 350 5.60 -20.09 25.04
C PHE A 350 4.35 -19.74 24.23
N HIS A 351 3.20 -19.78 24.87
CA HIS A 351 1.92 -19.40 24.29
C HIS A 351 1.42 -18.13 24.99
N PHE A 352 1.24 -17.04 24.25
CA PHE A 352 0.76 -15.77 24.78
C PHE A 352 -0.70 -15.59 24.41
N LYS A 353 -1.53 -15.26 25.39
CA LYS A 353 -2.95 -14.98 25.20
C LYS A 353 -3.40 -13.87 26.12
N ASN A 354 -3.80 -12.75 25.54
CA ASN A 354 -4.11 -11.52 26.26
C ASN A 354 -5.39 -10.90 25.70
N ILE A 355 -6.15 -10.24 26.58
CA ILE A 355 -7.40 -9.56 26.21
C ILE A 355 -7.22 -8.05 26.35
N PHE A 356 -7.83 -7.29 25.45
CA PHE A 356 -7.73 -5.82 25.41
C PHE A 356 -9.09 -5.15 25.12
N PRO A 357 -9.47 -4.06 25.83
CA PRO A 357 -8.79 -3.45 26.97
C PRO A 357 -8.51 -4.44 28.10
N ASP A 358 -7.38 -4.30 28.80
CA ASP A 358 -7.05 -5.27 29.85
C ASP A 358 -7.84 -5.02 31.13
N PRO A 359 -8.13 -6.08 31.93
CA PRO A 359 -8.92 -5.95 33.15
C PRO A 359 -8.29 -5.06 34.22
N ASP A 360 -6.97 -4.89 34.19
CA ASP A 360 -6.23 -4.07 35.14
C ASP A 360 -6.27 -2.58 34.79
N GLY A 361 -6.88 -2.23 33.64
CA GLY A 361 -7.04 -0.85 33.17
C GLY A 361 -5.74 -0.22 32.68
N ILE A 362 -4.69 -1.01 32.44
CA ILE A 362 -3.39 -0.53 31.99
C ILE A 362 -3.52 -0.03 30.55
N VAL A 363 -3.98 -0.88 29.65
CA VAL A 363 -4.27 -0.61 28.24
C VAL A 363 -5.76 -0.36 28.09
N GLN A 364 -6.08 0.79 27.52
CA GLN A 364 -7.44 1.24 27.25
C GLN A 364 -7.52 1.89 25.88
N PHE A 365 -8.71 1.89 25.31
CA PHE A 365 -9.02 2.54 24.04
C PHE A 365 -10.00 3.70 24.28
N PRO A 366 -9.54 4.85 24.82
CA PRO A 366 -10.43 5.95 25.20
C PRO A 366 -11.24 6.50 24.01
N TYR A 367 -10.71 6.36 22.79
CA TYR A 367 -11.34 6.85 21.57
C TYR A 367 -11.72 5.71 20.63
N SER A 368 -12.88 5.79 19.98
CA SER A 368 -13.20 4.91 18.85
C SER A 368 -12.37 5.29 17.63
N GLY A 369 -12.15 4.33 16.73
CA GLY A 369 -11.31 4.51 15.55
C GLY A 369 -10.64 3.22 15.11
N ASN A 370 -9.72 3.37 14.16
CA ASN A 370 -8.86 2.29 13.70
C ASN A 370 -7.66 2.16 14.62
N TYR A 371 -7.22 0.94 14.91
CA TYR A 371 -6.04 0.71 15.74
C TYR A 371 -5.06 -0.28 15.12
N ILE A 372 -3.78 0.11 15.13
CA ILE A 372 -2.67 -0.81 14.84
C ILE A 372 -2.02 -1.20 16.15
N PHE A 373 -1.76 -2.49 16.35
CA PHE A 373 -0.91 -2.96 17.44
C PHE A 373 0.41 -3.51 16.90
N GLU A 374 1.46 -3.41 17.70
CA GLU A 374 2.79 -3.97 17.43
C GLU A 374 3.25 -4.80 18.63
N ILE A 375 3.69 -6.02 18.36
CA ILE A 375 4.44 -6.87 19.29
C ILE A 375 5.91 -6.51 19.14
N TYR A 376 6.53 -6.01 20.21
CA TYR A 376 7.88 -5.46 20.16
C TYR A 376 8.75 -5.98 21.32
N ASP A 377 10.06 -5.85 21.16
CA ASP A 377 11.03 -6.16 22.20
C ASP A 377 11.10 -5.01 23.23
N ARG A 378 10.83 -5.28 24.51
CA ARG A 378 10.84 -4.23 25.54
C ARG A 378 12.24 -3.74 25.87
N ASN A 379 13.27 -4.55 25.63
CA ASN A 379 14.67 -4.15 25.81
C ASN A 379 15.22 -3.38 24.60
N ALA A 380 14.55 -3.46 23.46
CA ALA A 380 14.92 -2.78 22.22
C ALA A 380 13.66 -2.34 21.47
N ASP A 381 13.09 -1.20 21.87
CA ASP A 381 11.77 -0.72 21.44
C ASP A 381 11.60 -0.46 19.92
N THR A 382 12.71 -0.43 19.18
CA THR A 382 12.75 -0.36 17.71
C THR A 382 12.49 -1.69 17.02
N ILE A 383 12.64 -2.82 17.72
CA ILE A 383 12.46 -4.16 17.17
C ILE A 383 10.99 -4.55 17.27
N VAL A 384 10.31 -4.60 16.12
CA VAL A 384 8.92 -5.07 15.99
C VAL A 384 8.94 -6.47 15.38
N TYR A 385 8.31 -7.42 16.06
CA TYR A 385 8.24 -8.81 15.62
C TYR A 385 7.00 -9.12 14.78
N ALA A 386 5.87 -8.50 15.11
CA ALA A 386 4.63 -8.64 14.36
C ALA A 386 3.70 -7.45 14.63
N SER A 387 2.71 -7.26 13.76
CA SER A 387 1.71 -6.21 13.90
C SER A 387 0.36 -6.68 13.38
N GLY A 388 -0.72 -6.08 13.87
CA GLY A 388 -2.07 -6.34 13.38
C GLY A 388 -2.98 -5.12 13.48
N ARG A 389 -4.21 -5.30 13.03
CA ARG A 389 -5.25 -4.28 12.96
C ARG A 389 -6.50 -4.74 13.69
N PHE A 390 -7.17 -3.81 14.36
CA PHE A 390 -8.52 -3.99 14.90
C PHE A 390 -9.26 -2.66 14.90
N ILE A 391 -10.56 -2.71 15.16
CA ILE A 391 -11.46 -1.56 15.09
C ILE A 391 -12.16 -1.39 16.43
N VAL A 392 -12.32 -0.15 16.87
CA VAL A 392 -13.13 0.22 18.04
C VAL A 392 -14.25 1.14 17.56
N VAL A 393 -15.49 0.81 17.88
CA VAL A 393 -16.69 1.57 17.50
C VAL A 393 -17.39 2.10 18.74
N ASP A 394 -17.77 3.37 18.72
CA ASP A 394 -18.77 3.92 19.63
C ASP A 394 -20.09 3.95 18.88
N LYS A 395 -21.11 3.20 19.29
CA LYS A 395 -22.40 3.21 18.62
C LYS A 395 -23.21 4.46 19.03
N LEU A 396 -22.82 5.61 18.49
CA LEU A 396 -23.49 6.91 18.71
C LEU A 396 -24.61 7.18 17.72
N THR A 397 -24.66 6.44 16.61
CA THR A 397 -25.74 6.53 15.63
C THR A 397 -26.19 5.17 15.11
N ASP A 398 -27.45 5.13 14.65
CA ASP A 398 -28.04 3.99 13.98
C ASP A 398 -27.62 3.92 12.52
N VAL A 399 -27.28 2.71 12.11
CA VAL A 399 -26.87 2.37 10.75
C VAL A 399 -27.77 1.25 10.26
N ASN A 400 -28.64 1.56 9.30
CA ASN A 400 -29.51 0.59 8.66
C ASN A 400 -28.91 0.23 7.30
N ALA A 401 -28.56 -1.03 7.10
CA ALA A 401 -27.99 -1.49 5.85
C ALA A 401 -28.84 -2.57 5.21
N ARG A 402 -28.95 -2.52 3.88
CA ARG A 402 -29.71 -3.48 3.08
C ARG A 402 -28.83 -4.05 1.98
N LEU A 403 -28.69 -5.37 1.98
CA LEU A 403 -28.11 -6.12 0.88
C LEU A 403 -29.17 -6.43 -0.18
N SER A 404 -28.82 -6.27 -1.44
CA SER A 404 -29.64 -6.66 -2.59
C SER A 404 -28.77 -7.24 -3.70
N LYS A 405 -29.34 -8.15 -4.50
CA LYS A 405 -28.65 -8.78 -5.62
C LYS A 405 -29.01 -8.07 -6.92
N VAL A 406 -27.99 -7.73 -7.71
CA VAL A 406 -28.11 -7.01 -8.98
C VAL A 406 -27.49 -7.87 -10.07
N LEU A 407 -28.20 -8.04 -11.19
CA LEU A 407 -27.67 -8.74 -12.35
C LEU A 407 -26.82 -7.79 -13.20
N LEU A 408 -25.58 -8.19 -13.51
CA LEU A 408 -24.72 -7.52 -14.47
C LEU A 408 -24.97 -8.05 -15.89
N GLY A 409 -25.40 -7.16 -16.79
CA GLY A 409 -25.67 -7.50 -18.18
C GLY A 409 -27.02 -8.19 -18.39
N GLU A 410 -27.24 -8.71 -19.60
CA GLU A 410 -28.56 -9.19 -20.03
C GLU A 410 -28.80 -10.68 -19.73
N LYS A 411 -27.75 -11.46 -19.48
CA LYS A 411 -27.85 -12.91 -19.24
C LYS A 411 -27.92 -13.20 -17.75
N ALA A 412 -29.05 -13.79 -17.32
CA ALA A 412 -29.21 -14.36 -15.99
C ALA A 412 -28.34 -15.62 -15.83
N ASP A 413 -27.06 -15.41 -15.54
CA ASP A 413 -26.11 -16.43 -15.10
C ASP A 413 -25.76 -16.10 -13.64
N PHE A 414 -25.69 -17.12 -12.79
CA PHE A 414 -25.34 -17.02 -11.38
C PHE A 414 -24.03 -16.22 -11.16
N LYS A 415 -23.12 -16.26 -12.12
CA LYS A 415 -21.84 -15.51 -12.12
C LYS A 415 -21.98 -14.01 -12.30
N ASN A 416 -23.07 -13.57 -12.92
CA ASN A 416 -23.30 -12.18 -13.25
C ASN A 416 -24.01 -11.43 -12.12
N TYR A 417 -24.45 -12.12 -11.07
CA TYR A 417 -25.02 -11.48 -9.91
C TYR A 417 -23.92 -10.92 -9.01
N VAL A 418 -24.10 -9.65 -8.67
CA VAL A 418 -23.28 -8.91 -7.73
C VAL A 418 -24.16 -8.33 -6.63
N ASN A 419 -23.55 -8.05 -5.50
CA ASN A 419 -24.18 -7.41 -4.38
C ASN A 419 -24.17 -5.89 -4.54
N GLN A 420 -25.29 -5.30 -4.12
CA GLN A 420 -25.44 -3.88 -3.82
C GLN A 420 -25.79 -3.75 -2.33
N ILE A 421 -25.10 -2.83 -1.67
CA ILE A 421 -25.32 -2.48 -0.28
C ILE A 421 -25.76 -1.01 -0.24
N ASP A 422 -26.99 -0.80 0.23
CA ASP A 422 -27.54 0.51 0.54
C ASP A 422 -27.44 0.71 2.06
N ILE A 423 -26.82 1.80 2.49
CA ILE A 423 -26.53 2.11 3.89
C ILE A 423 -27.17 3.45 4.22
N GLU A 424 -28.07 3.45 5.19
CA GLU A 424 -28.73 4.63 5.74
C GLU A 424 -28.19 4.89 7.13
N VAL A 425 -27.61 6.07 7.31
CA VAL A 425 -27.01 6.53 8.57
C VAL A 425 -27.88 7.65 9.11
N SER A 426 -28.51 7.42 10.24
CA SER A 426 -29.19 8.46 11.01
C SER A 426 -28.16 9.43 11.57
N ILE A 427 -28.50 10.69 11.79
CA ILE A 427 -27.58 11.69 12.35
C ILE A 427 -28.24 12.33 13.57
N PRO A 428 -27.85 11.96 14.80
CA PRO A 428 -28.38 12.60 16.00
C PRO A 428 -27.85 14.03 16.15
N ASP A 429 -28.57 14.86 16.90
CA ASP A 429 -28.19 16.26 17.19
C ASP A 429 -26.81 16.41 17.85
N SER A 430 -26.30 15.34 18.49
CA SER A 430 -24.96 15.29 19.10
C SER A 430 -23.82 15.23 18.07
N LEU A 431 -24.11 14.90 16.80
CA LEU A 431 -23.13 14.80 15.72
C LEU A 431 -23.38 15.85 14.65
N ASN A 432 -22.31 16.50 14.19
CA ASN A 432 -22.42 17.39 13.04
C ASN A 432 -22.35 16.59 11.74
N TRP A 433 -23.46 16.60 11.00
CA TRP A 433 -23.61 15.89 9.73
C TRP A 433 -22.48 16.14 8.73
N TYR A 434 -21.85 17.32 8.73
CA TYR A 434 -20.78 17.68 7.82
C TYR A 434 -19.56 16.73 7.95
N TYR A 435 -19.34 16.19 9.14
CA TYR A 435 -18.19 15.34 9.45
C TYR A 435 -18.40 13.84 9.23
N ILE A 436 -19.62 13.40 8.86
CA ILE A 436 -19.93 12.01 8.50
C ILE A 436 -19.73 11.83 6.99
N THR A 437 -18.48 11.68 6.54
CA THR A 437 -18.18 11.65 5.09
C THR A 437 -17.99 10.27 4.53
N THR A 438 -17.71 9.27 5.36
CA THR A 438 -17.08 8.03 4.88
C THR A 438 -17.64 6.82 5.61
N VAL A 439 -17.88 5.75 4.86
CA VAL A 439 -18.17 4.42 5.40
C VAL A 439 -17.20 3.39 4.80
N ASP A 440 -16.73 2.48 5.64
CA ASP A 440 -16.00 1.28 5.20
C ASP A 440 -16.86 0.05 5.43
N ILE A 441 -16.79 -0.88 4.48
CA ILE A 441 -17.51 -2.13 4.48
C ILE A 441 -16.47 -3.25 4.40
N TYR A 442 -16.35 -4.02 5.46
CA TYR A 442 -15.47 -5.18 5.54
C TYR A 442 -16.27 -6.44 5.25
N GLU A 443 -15.89 -7.12 4.18
CA GLU A 443 -16.42 -8.45 3.86
C GLU A 443 -15.66 -9.48 4.68
N ASN A 444 -16.39 -10.21 5.54
CA ASN A 444 -15.85 -11.28 6.37
C ASN A 444 -14.66 -10.81 7.22
N TRP A 445 -13.49 -11.42 7.01
CA TRP A 445 -12.24 -11.12 7.72
C TRP A 445 -11.30 -10.17 6.98
N LYS A 446 -11.71 -9.60 5.84
CA LYS A 446 -10.84 -8.79 4.95
C LYS A 446 -10.62 -7.37 5.48
N ILE A 447 -10.15 -7.22 6.73
CA ILE A 447 -9.91 -5.92 7.40
C ILE A 447 -8.88 -5.04 6.68
N TYR A 448 -7.99 -5.64 5.89
CA TYR A 448 -7.00 -4.92 5.09
C TYR A 448 -7.53 -4.43 3.75
N TYR A 449 -8.72 -4.89 3.33
CA TYR A 449 -9.28 -4.64 2.00
C TYR A 449 -10.76 -4.20 2.06
N PRO A 450 -11.09 -3.10 2.77
CA PRO A 450 -12.47 -2.61 2.82
C PRO A 450 -12.95 -2.09 1.48
N TYR A 451 -14.25 -2.24 1.22
CA TYR A 451 -14.93 -1.42 0.24
C TYR A 451 -15.26 -0.06 0.88
N ARG A 452 -14.75 1.02 0.32
CA ARG A 452 -14.95 2.38 0.83
C ARG A 452 -15.94 3.16 -0.02
N VAL A 453 -16.89 3.80 0.64
CA VAL A 453 -17.73 4.85 0.07
C VAL A 453 -17.44 6.16 0.79
N ASP A 454 -16.93 7.16 0.07
CA ASP A 454 -16.57 8.46 0.62
C ASP A 454 -17.26 9.58 -0.17
N PHE A 455 -17.89 10.51 0.54
CA PHE A 455 -18.55 11.67 -0.05
C PHE A 455 -17.60 12.55 -0.87
N ASN A 456 -16.34 12.65 -0.45
CA ASN A 456 -15.33 13.49 -1.10
C ASN A 456 -14.57 12.75 -2.21
N GLU A 457 -14.70 11.43 -2.33
CA GLU A 457 -14.03 10.62 -3.37
C GLU A 457 -15.07 10.01 -4.32
N ARG A 458 -15.18 10.55 -5.54
CA ARG A 458 -16.04 9.95 -6.56
C ARG A 458 -15.41 8.69 -7.14
N LYS A 459 -15.77 7.52 -6.63
CA LYS A 459 -15.40 6.21 -7.18
C LYS A 459 -16.52 5.62 -8.03
N LYS A 460 -16.15 4.86 -9.07
CA LYS A 460 -17.10 4.10 -9.88
C LYS A 460 -17.88 3.16 -8.96
N PHE A 461 -19.18 3.03 -9.22
CA PHE A 461 -20.10 2.17 -8.46
C PHE A 461 -20.36 2.58 -7.01
N THR A 462 -20.09 3.84 -6.66
CA THR A 462 -20.41 4.40 -5.36
C THR A 462 -21.28 5.64 -5.51
N TYR A 463 -22.14 5.89 -4.51
CA TYR A 463 -23.00 7.06 -4.48
C TYR A 463 -23.28 7.50 -3.05
N VAL A 464 -23.28 8.80 -2.79
CA VAL A 464 -23.63 9.37 -1.49
C VAL A 464 -24.68 10.46 -1.69
N SER A 465 -25.74 10.42 -0.88
CA SER A 465 -26.84 11.38 -0.88
C SER A 465 -27.39 11.58 0.54
N GLY A 466 -28.40 12.43 0.69
CA GLY A 466 -29.08 12.66 1.96
C GLY A 466 -29.36 14.13 2.21
N PHE A 467 -30.34 14.41 3.06
CA PHE A 467 -30.56 15.77 3.54
C PHE A 467 -29.53 16.09 4.62
N PRO A 468 -28.94 17.30 4.62
CA PRO A 468 -27.85 17.64 5.50
C PRO A 468 -28.08 17.25 6.96
N SER A 469 -29.26 17.49 7.54
CA SER A 469 -29.42 17.47 9.00
C SER A 469 -29.87 16.16 9.65
N GLU A 470 -30.39 15.18 8.92
CA GLU A 470 -31.10 14.04 9.56
C GLU A 470 -30.57 12.67 9.13
N THR A 471 -30.38 12.45 7.83
CA THR A 471 -30.02 11.14 7.31
C THR A 471 -29.05 11.27 6.14
N ARG A 472 -28.02 10.43 6.14
CA ARG A 472 -27.10 10.28 5.02
C ARG A 472 -27.14 8.85 4.48
N ILE A 473 -27.21 8.74 3.15
CA ILE A 473 -27.31 7.49 2.43
C ILE A 473 -26.02 7.26 1.66
N PHE A 474 -25.40 6.11 1.88
CA PHE A 474 -24.24 5.62 1.14
C PHE A 474 -24.67 4.38 0.35
N LYS A 475 -24.29 4.31 -0.92
CA LYS A 475 -24.57 3.17 -1.78
C LYS A 475 -23.29 2.70 -2.44
N ILE A 476 -23.15 1.39 -2.50
CA ILE A 476 -22.14 0.72 -3.32
C ILE A 476 -22.79 -0.45 -4.04
N TRP A 477 -22.42 -0.64 -5.30
CA TRP A 477 -22.84 -1.80 -6.09
C TRP A 477 -21.64 -2.43 -6.77
N ASN A 478 -21.85 -3.57 -7.43
CA ASN A 478 -20.79 -4.32 -8.10
C ASN A 478 -19.78 -4.95 -7.11
N ILE A 479 -20.26 -5.40 -5.95
CA ILE A 479 -19.49 -6.23 -5.01
C ILE A 479 -19.70 -7.69 -5.41
N TYR A 480 -18.63 -8.43 -5.70
CA TYR A 480 -18.76 -9.85 -6.01
C TYR A 480 -18.97 -10.64 -4.70
N PRO A 481 -20.03 -11.46 -4.57
CA PRO A 481 -20.17 -12.42 -3.46
C PRO A 481 -19.03 -13.43 -3.37
N LEU A 482 -18.30 -13.66 -4.46
CA LEU A 482 -17.23 -14.66 -4.57
C LEU A 482 -17.78 -16.06 -4.25
N ASN A 483 -16.99 -16.92 -3.62
CA ASN A 483 -17.33 -18.30 -3.32
C ASN A 483 -17.06 -18.58 -1.84
N GLU A 484 -17.66 -19.63 -1.28
CA GLU A 484 -17.34 -20.06 0.08
C GLU A 484 -15.85 -20.41 0.16
N TYR A 485 -15.22 -20.11 1.29
CA TYR A 485 -13.83 -20.42 1.55
C TYR A 485 -13.58 -21.93 1.50
N ARG A 486 -12.37 -22.31 1.12
CA ARG A 486 -11.91 -23.69 1.26
C ARG A 486 -11.67 -23.95 2.74
N GLN A 487 -11.96 -25.15 3.20
CA GLN A 487 -11.69 -25.53 4.58
C GLN A 487 -10.72 -26.69 4.65
N ILE A 488 -9.79 -26.61 5.59
CA ILE A 488 -8.93 -27.74 5.96
C ILE A 488 -9.09 -28.03 7.45
N ASP A 489 -9.51 -29.25 7.79
CA ASP A 489 -9.61 -29.75 9.16
C ASP A 489 -8.45 -30.72 9.43
N ILE A 490 -7.48 -30.27 10.23
CA ILE A 490 -6.31 -31.07 10.62
C ILE A 490 -6.39 -31.57 12.07
N ARG A 491 -7.58 -31.57 12.68
CA ARG A 491 -7.77 -31.97 14.09
C ARG A 491 -7.55 -33.46 14.34
N SER A 492 -7.86 -34.31 13.37
CA SER A 492 -7.79 -35.77 13.54
C SER A 492 -6.35 -36.28 13.58
N GLU A 493 -5.88 -36.73 14.74
CA GLU A 493 -4.57 -37.38 14.89
C GLU A 493 -4.45 -38.66 14.05
N LYS A 494 -5.52 -39.44 13.97
CA LYS A 494 -5.55 -40.69 13.20
C LYS A 494 -5.25 -40.45 11.72
N ILE A 495 -5.72 -39.31 11.18
CA ILE A 495 -5.49 -38.91 9.80
C ILE A 495 -4.16 -38.16 9.67
N TYR A 496 -3.85 -37.30 10.65
CA TYR A 496 -2.70 -36.39 10.65
C TYR A 496 -1.85 -36.54 11.91
N PRO A 497 -1.00 -37.59 11.98
CA PRO A 497 -0.13 -37.83 13.12
C PRO A 497 1.00 -36.80 13.20
N ASN A 498 1.44 -36.49 14.42
CA ASN A 498 2.53 -35.54 14.67
C ASN A 498 3.84 -35.97 13.99
N GLY A 499 4.59 -35.00 13.45
CA GLY A 499 5.91 -35.23 12.84
C GLY A 499 5.88 -35.65 11.36
N TYR A 500 4.71 -35.84 10.76
CA TYR A 500 4.55 -36.14 9.34
C TYR A 500 3.93 -34.94 8.60
N PRO A 501 4.37 -34.64 7.35
CA PRO A 501 3.73 -33.61 6.54
C PRO A 501 2.26 -33.95 6.27
N VAL A 502 1.40 -32.96 6.44
CA VAL A 502 -0.03 -33.06 6.14
C VAL A 502 -0.24 -32.92 4.65
N ILE A 503 -0.85 -33.95 4.07
CA ILE A 503 -1.40 -33.95 2.73
C ILE A 503 -2.93 -33.88 2.89
N PRO A 504 -3.58 -32.79 2.47
CA PRO A 504 -5.03 -32.66 2.57
C PRO A 504 -5.74 -33.88 1.94
N VAL A 505 -6.74 -34.44 2.66
CA VAL A 505 -7.44 -35.67 2.22
C VAL A 505 -8.13 -35.47 0.87
N GLY A 506 -8.58 -34.25 0.57
CA GLY A 506 -9.20 -33.86 -0.70
C GLY A 506 -8.24 -33.88 -1.91
N GLY A 507 -6.95 -34.10 -1.71
CA GLY A 507 -5.98 -34.19 -2.80
C GLY A 507 -5.39 -32.84 -3.20
N VAL A 508 -5.31 -32.59 -4.51
CA VAL A 508 -4.82 -31.33 -5.08
C VAL A 508 -6.04 -30.47 -5.37
N ASP A 509 -6.04 -29.23 -4.86
CA ASP A 509 -7.10 -28.26 -5.12
C ASP A 509 -7.19 -27.93 -6.61
N LYS A 510 -8.38 -27.58 -7.06
CA LYS A 510 -8.62 -27.08 -8.41
C LYS A 510 -9.27 -25.70 -8.37
N VAL A 511 -9.10 -24.96 -9.45
CA VAL A 511 -9.81 -23.69 -9.70
C VAL A 511 -11.32 -23.90 -9.57
N ARG A 512 -11.99 -23.06 -8.77
CA ARG A 512 -13.41 -23.22 -8.41
C ARG A 512 -14.36 -22.29 -9.17
N LYS A 513 -13.93 -21.72 -10.29
CA LYS A 513 -14.72 -20.77 -11.11
C LYS A 513 -16.17 -21.18 -11.41
N PHE A 514 -16.45 -22.48 -11.42
CA PHE A 514 -17.77 -23.07 -11.71
C PHE A 514 -18.30 -24.00 -10.61
N TRP A 515 -17.67 -24.04 -9.44
CA TRP A 515 -17.99 -24.97 -8.36
C TRP A 515 -18.53 -24.20 -7.18
N GLN A 516 -19.69 -24.60 -6.67
CA GLN A 516 -20.21 -24.06 -5.43
C GLN A 516 -19.42 -24.66 -4.24
N GLY A 517 -19.00 -23.81 -3.32
CA GLY A 517 -18.35 -24.24 -2.09
C GLY A 517 -19.33 -24.81 -1.06
N GLU A 518 -18.79 -25.47 -0.05
CA GLU A 518 -19.54 -25.95 1.12
C GLU A 518 -19.59 -24.86 2.20
N GLN A 519 -20.49 -25.02 3.17
CA GLN A 519 -20.60 -24.07 4.28
C GLN A 519 -19.28 -23.95 5.05
N ASP A 520 -18.84 -22.71 5.27
CA ASP A 520 -17.59 -22.38 5.93
C ASP A 520 -17.79 -21.63 7.27
N MET A 521 -16.72 -21.04 7.81
CA MET A 521 -16.73 -20.17 8.99
C MET A 521 -16.54 -18.70 8.60
N ASN A 522 -16.94 -18.32 7.39
CA ASN A 522 -16.76 -17.00 6.79
C ASN A 522 -15.32 -16.49 6.90
N GLY A 523 -14.32 -17.37 6.85
CA GLY A 523 -12.92 -16.99 6.88
C GLY A 523 -12.25 -17.10 8.26
N GLY A 524 -12.97 -17.64 9.24
CA GLY A 524 -12.45 -17.91 10.58
C GLY A 524 -11.53 -19.12 10.67
N CYS A 525 -11.02 -19.38 11.87
CA CYS A 525 -10.38 -20.65 12.23
C CYS A 525 -10.87 -21.13 13.59
N LYS A 526 -10.75 -22.44 13.82
CA LYS A 526 -10.90 -23.03 15.15
C LYS A 526 -9.69 -23.84 15.55
N ILE A 527 -8.96 -23.38 16.56
CA ILE A 527 -7.69 -23.98 16.97
C ILE A 527 -7.88 -24.90 18.16
N VAL A 528 -7.22 -26.05 18.12
CA VAL A 528 -7.18 -26.99 19.23
C VAL A 528 -5.94 -26.68 20.06
N ASP A 529 -6.15 -26.16 21.27
CA ASP A 529 -5.08 -25.70 22.15
C ASP A 529 -4.99 -26.49 23.46
N GLU A 530 -5.12 -27.81 23.35
CA GLU A 530 -5.08 -28.72 24.50
C GLU A 530 -4.03 -29.81 24.33
N GLY A 531 -3.14 -29.94 25.30
CA GLY A 531 -2.23 -31.07 25.38
C GLY A 531 -1.15 -31.10 24.30
N MET A 532 -0.68 -32.32 24.01
CA MET A 532 0.22 -32.63 22.89
C MET A 532 -0.37 -32.32 21.49
N TYR A 533 -1.65 -31.95 21.43
CA TYR A 533 -2.36 -31.67 20.18
C TYR A 533 -2.23 -30.22 19.72
N SER A 534 -1.69 -29.34 20.56
CA SER A 534 -1.41 -27.94 20.23
C SER A 534 -0.15 -27.74 19.36
N ASP A 535 0.52 -28.80 18.89
CA ASP A 535 1.73 -28.68 18.07
C ASP A 535 1.42 -28.26 16.61
N TYR A 536 2.46 -27.80 15.90
CA TYR A 536 2.39 -27.37 14.51
C TYR A 536 2.62 -28.52 13.54
N LEU A 537 1.81 -28.58 12.49
CA LEU A 537 1.93 -29.53 11.38
C LEU A 537 2.35 -28.79 10.10
N GLU A 538 3.26 -29.39 9.33
CA GLU A 538 3.63 -28.89 8.01
C GLU A 538 2.54 -29.28 6.99
N VAL A 539 1.67 -28.34 6.66
CA VAL A 539 0.60 -28.52 5.67
C VAL A 539 1.11 -28.16 4.27
N ASN A 540 0.95 -29.09 3.32
CA ASN A 540 1.31 -28.88 1.93
C ASN A 540 0.07 -28.56 1.08
N PHE A 541 -0.17 -27.27 0.87
CA PHE A 541 -1.22 -26.78 -0.01
C PHE A 541 -0.80 -26.93 -1.47
N ARG A 542 -1.73 -27.40 -2.32
CA ARG A 542 -1.44 -27.72 -3.72
C ARG A 542 -2.62 -27.30 -4.58
N LEU A 543 -2.37 -26.54 -5.65
CA LEU A 543 -3.37 -26.04 -6.57
C LEU A 543 -3.01 -26.42 -8.01
N GLU A 544 -3.91 -27.12 -8.68
CA GLU A 544 -3.91 -27.34 -10.12
C GLU A 544 -4.67 -26.22 -10.81
N VAL A 545 -4.01 -25.55 -11.77
CA VAL A 545 -4.59 -24.46 -12.55
C VAL A 545 -4.74 -24.93 -13.99
N ASP A 546 -5.94 -24.77 -14.56
CA ASP A 546 -6.19 -25.12 -15.95
C ASP A 546 -5.52 -24.11 -16.91
N LYS A 547 -5.22 -24.56 -18.14
CA LYS A 547 -4.48 -23.75 -19.14
C LYS A 547 -5.19 -22.45 -19.50
N GLU A 548 -6.51 -22.39 -19.46
CA GLU A 548 -7.26 -21.18 -19.81
C GLU A 548 -7.09 -20.14 -18.71
N THR A 549 -7.21 -20.56 -17.45
CA THR A 549 -6.99 -19.70 -16.28
C THR A 549 -5.52 -19.26 -16.21
N GLU A 550 -4.56 -20.15 -16.43
CA GLU A 550 -3.13 -19.82 -16.40
C GLU A 550 -2.75 -18.71 -17.39
N GLN A 551 -3.38 -18.65 -18.57
CA GLN A 551 -3.17 -17.58 -19.55
C GLN A 551 -3.73 -16.21 -19.11
N LYS A 552 -4.71 -16.20 -18.19
CA LYS A 552 -5.38 -14.98 -17.70
C LYS A 552 -4.69 -14.42 -16.46
N ILE A 553 -4.11 -15.28 -15.63
CA ILE A 553 -3.38 -14.89 -14.41
C ILE A 553 -2.23 -13.96 -14.79
N LYS A 554 -2.21 -12.78 -14.18
CA LYS A 554 -1.09 -11.85 -14.25
C LYS A 554 -0.67 -11.57 -12.81
N GLY A 555 0.45 -12.14 -12.38
CA GLY A 555 0.92 -12.05 -11.00
C GLY A 555 1.29 -13.42 -10.44
N ASP A 556 1.63 -13.43 -9.16
CA ASP A 556 1.92 -14.65 -8.40
C ASP A 556 0.65 -15.16 -7.71
N ILE A 557 0.59 -16.46 -7.47
CA ILE A 557 -0.51 -17.08 -6.72
C ILE A 557 -0.13 -17.15 -5.26
N PHE A 558 -0.98 -16.64 -4.38
CA PHE A 558 -0.78 -16.66 -2.93
C PHE A 558 -1.87 -17.49 -2.26
N ILE A 559 -1.50 -18.15 -1.17
CA ILE A 559 -2.47 -18.69 -0.22
C ILE A 559 -2.83 -17.64 0.83
N VAL A 560 -4.12 -17.49 1.11
CA VAL A 560 -4.63 -16.51 2.06
C VAL A 560 -5.63 -17.19 2.97
N GLY A 561 -5.60 -16.88 4.26
CA GLY A 561 -6.56 -17.40 5.21
C GLY A 561 -6.44 -16.76 6.58
N CYS A 562 -7.21 -17.28 7.52
CA CYS A 562 -7.12 -16.92 8.93
C CYS A 562 -5.69 -17.04 9.51
N PHE A 563 -4.88 -18.01 9.06
CA PHE A 563 -3.51 -18.23 9.54
C PHE A 563 -2.50 -17.13 9.15
N ASN A 564 -2.82 -16.26 8.20
CA ASN A 564 -2.04 -15.06 7.88
C ASN A 564 -2.89 -13.77 7.99
N ASN A 565 -3.96 -13.82 8.80
CA ASN A 565 -4.88 -12.69 9.02
C ASN A 565 -5.40 -12.07 7.71
N TRP A 566 -5.62 -12.93 6.71
CA TRP A 566 -6.06 -12.56 5.37
C TRP A 566 -5.15 -11.58 4.62
N LYS A 567 -3.90 -11.39 5.08
CA LYS A 567 -2.90 -10.51 4.48
C LYS A 567 -1.72 -11.34 3.97
N PRO A 568 -1.67 -11.68 2.67
CA PRO A 568 -0.59 -12.48 2.12
C PRO A 568 0.75 -11.73 2.16
N SER A 569 1.82 -12.51 2.28
CA SER A 569 3.20 -12.06 2.23
C SER A 569 4.00 -12.86 1.19
N VAL A 570 5.28 -12.52 1.01
CA VAL A 570 6.19 -13.30 0.16
C VAL A 570 6.34 -14.76 0.59
N GLU A 571 6.07 -15.10 1.85
CA GLU A 571 6.12 -16.47 2.35
C GLU A 571 4.91 -17.32 1.93
N ASP A 572 3.85 -16.67 1.44
CA ASP A 572 2.59 -17.31 1.08
C ASP A 572 2.49 -17.62 -0.42
N VAL A 573 3.52 -17.30 -1.19
CA VAL A 573 3.56 -17.53 -2.63
C VAL A 573 3.66 -19.02 -2.95
N LEU A 574 2.78 -19.51 -3.83
CA LEU A 574 2.85 -20.86 -4.34
C LEU A 574 3.92 -20.98 -5.42
N LYS A 575 4.66 -22.09 -5.40
CA LYS A 575 5.70 -22.43 -6.37
C LYS A 575 5.17 -23.45 -7.36
N TYR A 576 5.45 -23.26 -8.64
CA TYR A 576 5.05 -24.21 -9.68
C TYR A 576 6.01 -25.42 -9.72
N ASP A 577 5.46 -26.64 -9.67
CA ASP A 577 6.17 -27.90 -9.91
C ASP A 577 5.85 -28.41 -11.33
N PRO A 578 6.77 -28.28 -12.31
CA PRO A 578 6.52 -28.69 -13.68
C PRO A 578 6.46 -30.21 -13.88
N LEU A 579 7.02 -31.01 -12.95
CA LEU A 579 6.97 -32.47 -13.05
C LEU A 579 5.63 -33.02 -12.58
N ARG A 580 5.00 -32.33 -11.62
CA ARG A 580 3.72 -32.74 -11.03
C ARG A 580 2.53 -31.93 -11.53
N ASN A 581 2.78 -30.85 -12.30
CA ASN A 581 1.79 -29.98 -12.93
C ASN A 581 0.82 -29.34 -11.92
N TYR A 582 1.35 -28.84 -10.80
CA TYR A 582 0.59 -28.04 -9.83
C TYR A 582 1.48 -26.99 -9.15
N TYR A 583 0.82 -25.98 -8.59
CA TYR A 583 1.40 -24.99 -7.69
C TYR A 583 1.35 -25.51 -6.26
N PHE A 584 2.35 -25.22 -5.42
CA PHE A 584 2.36 -25.66 -4.01
C PHE A 584 3.04 -24.70 -3.07
N VAL A 585 2.63 -24.72 -1.80
CA VAL A 585 3.28 -24.01 -0.69
C VAL A 585 3.15 -24.84 0.59
N LYS A 586 4.19 -24.80 1.41
CA LYS A 586 4.21 -25.47 2.71
C LYS A 586 4.03 -24.43 3.82
N LYS A 587 3.07 -24.66 4.72
CA LYS A 587 2.81 -23.79 5.87
C LYS A 587 2.79 -24.62 7.15
N TRP A 588 3.43 -24.12 8.19
CA TRP A 588 3.30 -24.69 9.52
C TRP A 588 2.05 -24.12 10.18
N LEU A 589 1.04 -24.96 10.36
CA LEU A 589 -0.22 -24.57 11.00
C LEU A 589 -0.38 -25.31 12.34
N LYS A 590 -0.85 -24.62 13.36
CA LYS A 590 -1.27 -25.25 14.61
C LYS A 590 -2.46 -26.17 14.31
N ARG A 591 -2.72 -27.17 15.15
CA ARG A 591 -3.83 -28.08 14.88
C ARG A 591 -5.16 -27.34 14.98
N GLY A 592 -6.02 -27.49 13.97
CA GLY A 592 -7.29 -26.79 13.93
C GLY A 592 -8.06 -26.97 12.62
N ILE A 593 -9.12 -26.18 12.47
CA ILE A 593 -9.88 -25.97 11.24
C ILE A 593 -9.52 -24.58 10.71
N TYR A 594 -9.21 -24.49 9.42
CA TYR A 594 -8.82 -23.23 8.78
C TYR A 594 -9.61 -23.01 7.51
N ASP A 595 -10.25 -21.84 7.42
CA ASP A 595 -10.74 -21.32 6.15
C ASP A 595 -9.60 -20.62 5.40
N TYR A 596 -9.51 -20.87 4.10
CA TYR A 596 -8.49 -20.32 3.21
C TYR A 596 -8.98 -20.20 1.77
N GLN A 597 -8.22 -19.50 0.94
CA GLN A 597 -8.43 -19.42 -0.49
C GLN A 597 -7.11 -19.13 -1.21
N TYR A 598 -7.14 -19.24 -2.55
CA TYR A 598 -6.06 -18.82 -3.41
C TYR A 598 -6.40 -17.50 -4.11
N VAL A 599 -5.44 -16.58 -4.13
CA VAL A 599 -5.59 -15.28 -4.80
C VAL A 599 -4.44 -15.05 -5.76
N VAL A 600 -4.65 -14.16 -6.72
CA VAL A 600 -3.57 -13.64 -7.57
C VAL A 600 -3.19 -12.25 -7.08
N GLY A 601 -1.91 -11.96 -6.97
CA GLY A 601 -1.44 -10.64 -6.55
C GLY A 601 -0.03 -10.32 -7.03
N TYR A 602 0.45 -9.13 -6.69
CA TYR A 602 1.81 -8.70 -6.97
C TYR A 602 2.50 -8.29 -5.69
N TYR A 603 3.62 -8.94 -5.37
CA TYR A 603 4.42 -8.53 -4.23
C TYR A 603 5.21 -7.24 -4.54
N ASP A 604 4.94 -6.18 -3.78
CA ASP A 604 5.64 -4.90 -3.82
C ASP A 604 6.69 -4.86 -2.71
N ALA A 605 7.94 -5.17 -3.07
CA ALA A 605 9.06 -5.21 -2.13
C ALA A 605 9.38 -3.87 -1.46
N SER A 606 8.89 -2.73 -1.99
CA SER A 606 9.09 -1.41 -1.35
C SER A 606 8.18 -1.21 -0.15
N LYS A 607 6.98 -1.81 -0.20
CA LYS A 607 5.97 -1.76 0.85
C LYS A 607 5.99 -2.99 1.76
N ASP A 608 6.74 -4.01 1.36
CA ASP A 608 6.69 -5.35 1.94
C ASP A 608 5.23 -5.85 2.03
N ASP A 609 4.50 -5.71 0.92
CA ASP A 609 3.07 -5.97 0.87
C ASP A 609 2.65 -6.55 -0.49
N VAL A 610 1.56 -7.32 -0.50
CA VAL A 610 0.95 -7.84 -1.74
C VAL A 610 -0.14 -6.88 -2.18
N ILE A 611 0.04 -6.28 -3.35
CA ILE A 611 -0.85 -5.28 -3.93
C ILE A 611 -1.63 -5.83 -5.13
N VAL A 612 -2.75 -5.18 -5.44
CA VAL A 612 -3.62 -5.52 -6.59
C VAL A 612 -4.05 -6.98 -6.53
N ILE A 613 -4.73 -7.34 -5.44
CA ILE A 613 -5.19 -8.71 -5.19
C ILE A 613 -6.50 -8.96 -5.95
N ASP A 614 -6.49 -10.02 -6.75
CA ASP A 614 -7.66 -10.58 -7.43
C ASP A 614 -8.17 -11.79 -6.63
N TRP A 615 -9.37 -11.63 -6.07
CA TRP A 615 -10.07 -12.64 -5.28
C TRP A 615 -10.98 -13.54 -6.12
N PHE A 616 -11.14 -13.25 -7.42
CA PHE A 616 -12.16 -13.83 -8.29
C PHE A 616 -11.60 -14.92 -9.21
N GLU A 617 -10.45 -14.72 -9.85
CA GLU A 617 -10.03 -15.56 -10.98
C GLU A 617 -9.84 -17.05 -10.61
N LEU A 618 -9.39 -17.34 -9.38
CA LEU A 618 -9.13 -18.71 -8.91
C LEU A 618 -10.33 -19.34 -8.19
N GLU A 619 -11.14 -18.54 -7.51
CA GLU A 619 -12.22 -19.04 -6.64
C GLU A 619 -13.61 -18.93 -7.25
N GLY A 620 -13.80 -18.02 -8.21
CA GLY A 620 -15.06 -17.80 -8.90
C GLY A 620 -16.01 -16.85 -8.19
N ASN A 621 -17.25 -16.83 -8.67
CA ASN A 621 -18.35 -16.07 -8.09
C ASN A 621 -19.63 -16.90 -8.13
N ASP A 622 -20.25 -17.05 -6.97
CA ASP A 622 -21.52 -17.67 -6.73
C ASP A 622 -22.40 -16.75 -5.88
N TRP A 623 -23.54 -16.34 -6.43
CA TRP A 623 -24.48 -15.47 -5.73
C TRP A 623 -25.14 -16.12 -4.52
N GLN A 624 -25.07 -17.45 -4.38
CA GLN A 624 -25.58 -18.15 -3.20
C GLN A 624 -24.60 -18.12 -2.03
N THR A 625 -23.37 -17.68 -2.25
CA THR A 625 -22.36 -17.58 -1.20
C THR A 625 -22.81 -16.65 -0.10
N LYS A 626 -22.71 -17.15 1.13
CA LYS A 626 -23.05 -16.42 2.33
C LYS A 626 -21.82 -15.66 2.79
N ASN A 627 -21.97 -14.36 2.96
CA ASN A 627 -20.93 -13.50 3.51
C ASN A 627 -21.52 -12.62 4.60
N ALA A 628 -20.71 -12.30 5.60
CA ALA A 628 -20.98 -11.23 6.55
C ALA A 628 -20.32 -9.93 6.06
N TYR A 629 -21.04 -8.81 6.14
CA TYR A 629 -20.53 -7.48 5.85
C TYR A 629 -20.62 -6.63 7.12
N TYR A 630 -19.46 -6.15 7.58
CA TYR A 630 -19.31 -5.27 8.75
C TYR A 630 -19.11 -3.84 8.27
N ILE A 631 -20.05 -2.98 8.61
CA ILE A 631 -20.12 -1.61 8.11
C ILE A 631 -19.78 -0.67 9.25
N VAL A 632 -18.80 0.20 9.04
CA VAL A 632 -18.38 1.22 10.01
C VAL A 632 -18.53 2.62 9.43
N VAL A 633 -18.99 3.55 10.26
CA VAL A 633 -19.22 4.95 9.89
C VAL A 633 -18.17 5.83 10.55
N TYR A 634 -17.39 6.53 9.73
CA TYR A 634 -16.39 7.47 10.22
C TYR A 634 -17.00 8.85 10.46
N TYR A 635 -16.55 9.49 11.53
CA TYR A 635 -16.84 10.88 11.89
C TYR A 635 -15.53 11.62 12.15
N ARG A 636 -15.34 12.76 11.48
CA ARG A 636 -14.21 13.64 11.75
C ARG A 636 -14.48 14.46 13.01
N ASP A 637 -13.91 14.03 14.14
CA ASP A 637 -14.00 14.78 15.39
C ASP A 637 -13.00 15.94 15.35
N VAL A 638 -13.48 17.18 15.53
CA VAL A 638 -12.64 18.39 15.51
C VAL A 638 -11.95 18.68 16.84
N GLN A 639 -12.30 17.94 17.90
CA GLN A 639 -11.64 18.07 19.18
C GLN A 639 -10.16 17.70 19.08
N PHE A 640 -9.36 18.28 19.98
CA PHE A 640 -7.92 18.04 20.12
C PHE A 640 -7.07 18.32 18.86
N GLY A 641 -7.58 19.00 17.84
CA GLY A 641 -6.86 19.25 16.58
C GLY A 641 -7.24 18.31 15.44
N GLY A 642 -8.26 17.46 15.61
CA GLY A 642 -8.85 16.69 14.52
C GLY A 642 -8.40 15.24 14.47
N PHE A 643 -9.33 14.30 14.55
CA PHE A 643 -9.06 12.88 14.32
C PHE A 643 -10.32 12.14 13.81
N ASP A 644 -10.14 10.94 13.27
CA ASP A 644 -11.26 10.15 12.77
C ASP A 644 -11.73 9.17 13.85
N ARG A 645 -13.00 9.30 14.25
CA ARG A 645 -13.70 8.37 15.12
C ARG A 645 -14.57 7.44 14.30
N ILE A 646 -14.97 6.32 14.89
CA ILE A 646 -16.02 5.46 14.34
C ILE A 646 -17.23 5.53 15.26
N VAL A 647 -18.35 6.00 14.71
CA VAL A 647 -19.55 6.41 15.46
C VAL A 647 -20.80 5.57 15.15
N GLY A 648 -20.71 4.67 14.19
CA GLY A 648 -21.82 3.82 13.76
C GLY A 648 -21.31 2.48 13.28
N PHE A 649 -22.12 1.44 13.52
CA PHE A 649 -21.83 0.07 13.15
C PHE A 649 -23.09 -0.67 12.72
N ALA A 650 -22.98 -1.48 11.67
CA ALA A 650 -23.98 -2.46 11.28
C ALA A 650 -23.31 -3.76 10.80
N LYS A 651 -23.95 -4.89 11.06
CA LYS A 651 -23.59 -6.20 10.49
C LYS A 651 -24.78 -6.70 9.68
N ILE A 652 -24.53 -7.09 8.43
CA ILE A 652 -25.52 -7.73 7.56
C ILE A 652 -24.96 -9.03 6.99
N GLU A 653 -25.83 -9.99 6.72
CA GLU A 653 -25.47 -11.30 6.14
C GLU A 653 -26.23 -11.50 4.83
N GLY A 654 -25.57 -12.09 3.83
CA GLY A 654 -26.04 -12.18 2.45
C GLY A 654 -26.37 -13.56 1.90
#